data_AF-A0A0U3HWU1-F1
#
_entry.id   AF-A0A0U3HWU1-F1
#
_cell.length_a   1.000
_cell.length_b   1.000
_cell.length_c   1.000
_cell.angle_alpha   90.00
_cell.angle_beta   90.00
_cell.angle_gamma   90.00
#
_symmetry.space_group_name_H-M   'P 1'
#
loop_
_entity.id
_entity.type
_entity.pdbx_description
1 polymer ?
#
loop_
_entity_poly.entity_id
_entity_poly.type
_entity_poly.pdbx_seq_one_letter_code
_entity_poly.pdbx_strand_id
1 'polypeptide(L)'
;MIKVAKSFTSLGVLLAIAGLTGCGGDAETNTDLSKTDPQTPVSDWQLVWQDEFDETQINTQNWTHEVNCLGGGNEERQCYTDDSVNSYVSDGTLKIVALRATEGAEKPYTSARLITKHKADFKYGRFEMRAKFPSGQGSWPAFWMLPTDEVYGGWPKSGEIDIVEAVNLKAQDADGMPEAHVYGTLHYGKDWPDNVHSGKAHSLPDGVNPADDFHTYAVEWQEGEIRWYVDDYLYATQRQSEPLYDSSGNVFSLKHRGWFAEYHDQGSGELVTHWDSAPFDQNFYLILNLAVGGNWPEAVNETGVDAGAFANGQTFEVDYVRVYQCQQNPQTGKGCETIRAGWDSLDDALVEGKAPSPPPPATSGDSLQIFDGELNKDWPAWDCCGGSVPALVEDDTAGMAVEFSVGSEPTVNGFISRDPMASDAGGSPSPFDASSLIESGVVRFDLKVTAAPANSEASWMLKIESANGEKAVELALSESVEGVLPAVEQWQTFTFPLQMLAEQGLDISSIDALLIFPAWGSGEGAVYRVTDVAIVTPDTTTALVVFEETENPAWPMWDCCGGSLPTVELDDDAHGNVAEFVIGDTATVMGFISRQEFISAEGMSAAPFDASSILSNGVIEFDMKVVSAPQDATAAWFFKAESVDAESAAELTLDKSIQQTAPEVGQWQTYTFTLTDLVAAGLDISAVDVLMVFPSWGQGAGAIYRIDNVKIYDPNQADDFVGEVLFADDVKAKWSLWDCCGGSTPTLENDDMTQGMVAEFKVGGEPTVMGLFAEDDHYLDASPYLENGSVQFDLKVVTAPNDSSAPWKFKIEALDASFALELNLTDSLEAAAPQVGQWQTYTFPLQTLQDGGVNISGIDIIMIYPAWGQGEGAVYRLDNVMITAQ
;
A
#
# COMPACT_ATOMS: atom_id res chain seq x y z
N MET A 1 -53.28 -8.98 60.10
CA MET A 1 -52.39 -8.58 61.20
C MET A 1 -51.19 -7.90 60.55
N ILE A 2 -51.20 -6.57 60.41
CA ILE A 2 -50.60 -5.58 61.35
C ILE A 2 -49.09 -5.88 61.48
N LYS A 3 -48.11 -5.04 61.10
CA LYS A 3 -47.98 -3.60 60.79
C LYS A 3 -46.56 -3.43 60.15
N VAL A 4 -46.34 -2.67 59.08
CA VAL A 4 -45.98 -1.21 59.05
C VAL A 4 -44.60 -0.94 59.67
N ALA A 5 -43.69 -0.11 59.16
CA ALA A 5 -43.48 0.67 57.92
C ALA A 5 -42.21 1.53 58.14
N LYS A 6 -41.71 2.17 57.07
CA LYS A 6 -41.28 3.60 56.99
C LYS A 6 -40.69 3.80 55.58
N SER A 7 -41.41 4.36 54.60
CA SER A 7 -41.77 5.77 54.38
C SER A 7 -40.55 6.68 54.22
N PHE A 8 -40.34 7.25 53.03
CA PHE A 8 -40.48 8.69 52.72
C PHE A 8 -40.55 8.84 51.16
N THR A 9 -41.72 9.11 50.54
CA THR A 9 -42.28 10.42 50.11
C THR A 9 -41.33 11.26 49.23
N SER A 10 -41.65 11.42 47.94
CA SER A 10 -42.38 12.58 47.35
C SER A 10 -41.40 13.66 46.86
N LEU A 11 -41.56 14.36 45.75
CA LEU A 11 -42.77 14.89 45.12
C LEU A 11 -42.33 15.59 43.81
N GLY A 12 -43.25 15.72 42.86
CA GLY A 12 -43.30 16.92 42.00
C GLY A 12 -42.82 16.75 40.55
N VAL A 13 -43.47 17.25 39.49
CA VAL A 13 -44.86 17.54 39.11
C VAL A 13 -44.78 18.17 37.72
N LEU A 14 -45.59 17.65 36.80
CA LEU A 14 -46.29 18.28 35.67
C LEU A 14 -45.60 19.25 34.69
N LEU A 15 -45.61 18.77 33.43
CA LEU A 15 -46.30 19.29 32.23
C LEU A 15 -45.95 20.68 31.67
N ALA A 16 -45.56 20.67 30.39
CA ALA A 16 -46.21 21.49 29.37
C ALA A 16 -46.15 20.80 27.99
N ILE A 17 -47.30 20.79 27.32
CA ILE A 17 -47.58 20.29 25.97
C ILE A 17 -47.39 21.45 24.97
N ALA A 18 -46.78 21.20 23.81
CA ALA A 18 -47.29 21.52 22.46
C ALA A 18 -46.16 21.77 21.44
N GLY A 19 -46.24 21.10 20.28
CA GLY A 19 -45.49 21.42 19.07
C GLY A 19 -45.35 20.23 18.11
N LEU A 20 -46.34 20.00 17.26
CA LEU A 20 -46.24 19.15 16.07
C LEU A 20 -45.86 20.03 14.87
N THR A 21 -44.82 19.62 14.14
CA THR A 21 -44.29 19.99 12.78
C THR A 21 -42.76 20.05 12.91
N GLY A 22 -41.86 19.34 12.22
CA GLY A 22 -41.88 18.46 11.05
C GLY A 22 -40.50 18.60 10.39
N CYS A 23 -39.86 17.47 10.06
CA CYS A 23 -38.66 17.29 9.21
C CYS A 23 -37.28 17.79 9.66
N GLY A 24 -36.28 16.90 9.57
CA GLY A 24 -34.86 17.20 9.37
C GLY A 24 -34.05 17.48 10.64
N GLY A 25 -33.18 16.55 11.01
CA GLY A 25 -32.21 16.73 12.08
C GLY A 25 -31.60 15.41 12.46
N ASP A 26 -30.33 15.23 12.08
CA ASP A 26 -29.49 14.07 12.34
C ASP A 26 -29.64 13.60 13.79
N ALA A 27 -30.02 12.33 13.93
CA ALA A 27 -29.92 11.65 15.21
C ALA A 27 -28.44 11.31 15.44
N GLU A 28 -27.63 12.31 15.76
CA GLU A 28 -26.40 12.04 16.48
C GLU A 28 -26.78 11.46 17.84
N THR A 29 -26.64 10.15 17.96
CA THR A 29 -26.66 9.45 19.24
C THR A 29 -25.47 9.91 20.05
N ASN A 30 -25.67 10.97 20.82
CA ASN A 30 -24.67 11.49 21.75
C ASN A 30 -24.59 10.53 22.96
N THR A 31 -23.88 9.43 22.79
CA THR A 31 -23.62 8.45 23.85
C THR A 31 -22.58 9.00 24.80
N ASP A 32 -23.02 9.33 26.01
CA ASP A 32 -22.15 9.77 27.11
C ASP A 32 -21.33 8.58 27.64
N LEU A 33 -20.14 8.38 27.07
CA LEU A 33 -19.17 7.31 27.38
C LEU A 33 -18.70 7.31 28.85
N SER A 34 -18.96 8.38 29.60
CA SER A 34 -18.62 8.46 31.03
C SER A 34 -19.62 7.73 31.95
N LYS A 35 -20.74 7.24 31.39
CA LYS A 35 -21.81 6.55 32.15
C LYS A 35 -21.96 5.05 31.84
N THR A 36 -21.17 4.51 30.93
CA THR A 36 -21.17 3.07 30.61
C THR A 36 -20.14 2.35 31.47
N ASP A 37 -20.61 1.41 32.29
CA ASP A 37 -19.77 0.47 33.05
C ASP A 37 -19.52 -0.78 32.17
N PRO A 38 -18.31 -0.97 31.61
CA PRO A 38 -18.00 -2.10 30.73
C PRO A 38 -17.97 -3.45 31.45
N GLN A 39 -18.18 -3.50 32.77
CA GLN A 39 -18.27 -4.75 33.53
C GLN A 39 -19.70 -5.26 33.75
N THR A 40 -20.72 -4.59 33.22
CA THR A 40 -22.11 -5.03 33.36
C THR A 40 -22.67 -5.56 32.04
N PRO A 41 -22.84 -6.89 31.85
CA PRO A 41 -23.45 -7.43 30.63
C PRO A 41 -24.93 -7.05 30.57
N VAL A 42 -25.31 -6.22 29.62
CA VAL A 42 -26.68 -6.07 29.13
C VAL A 42 -26.89 -7.17 28.07
N SER A 43 -27.04 -8.44 28.48
CA SER A 43 -27.17 -9.50 27.47
C SER A 43 -28.58 -9.50 26.87
N ASP A 44 -28.77 -8.70 25.83
CA ASP A 44 -29.89 -8.81 24.90
C ASP A 44 -29.75 -10.05 23.97
N TRP A 45 -28.74 -10.89 24.22
CA TRP A 45 -28.55 -12.22 23.65
C TRP A 45 -29.55 -13.24 24.21
N GLN A 46 -30.23 -13.94 23.31
CA GLN A 46 -31.12 -15.05 23.64
C GLN A 46 -30.53 -16.37 23.17
N LEU A 47 -30.38 -17.33 24.06
CA LEU A 47 -29.99 -18.70 23.71
C LEU A 47 -31.05 -19.36 22.82
N VAL A 48 -30.66 -19.77 21.61
CA VAL A 48 -31.56 -20.36 20.60
C VAL A 48 -31.23 -21.81 20.27
N TRP A 49 -29.99 -22.24 20.49
CA TRP A 49 -29.57 -23.62 20.32
C TRP A 49 -28.38 -23.93 21.24
N GLN A 50 -28.28 -25.18 21.70
CA GLN A 50 -27.18 -25.63 22.54
C GLN A 50 -26.98 -27.15 22.44
N ASP A 51 -25.76 -27.57 22.74
CA ASP A 51 -25.44 -28.92 23.20
C ASP A 51 -24.53 -28.81 24.43
N GLU A 52 -25.01 -29.30 25.57
CA GLU A 52 -24.28 -29.26 26.85
C GLU A 52 -23.54 -30.58 27.12
N PHE A 53 -23.68 -31.57 26.23
CA PHE A 53 -23.05 -32.89 26.36
C PHE A 53 -23.30 -33.58 27.73
N ASP A 54 -24.43 -33.27 28.38
CA ASP A 54 -24.91 -33.91 29.61
C ASP A 54 -25.51 -35.31 29.37
N GLU A 55 -25.83 -35.62 28.11
CA GLU A 55 -26.37 -36.92 27.71
C GLU A 55 -25.28 -38.00 27.65
N THR A 56 -25.67 -39.28 27.69
CA THR A 56 -24.70 -40.38 27.65
C THR A 56 -24.14 -40.67 26.24
N GLN A 57 -24.66 -40.00 25.21
CA GLN A 57 -24.33 -40.23 23.80
C GLN A 57 -24.37 -38.91 23.04
N ILE A 58 -23.66 -38.84 21.92
CA ILE A 58 -23.71 -37.69 21.00
C ILE A 58 -25.12 -37.62 20.41
N ASN A 59 -25.77 -36.46 20.53
CA ASN A 59 -27.13 -36.27 20.04
C ASN A 59 -27.15 -36.23 18.50
N THR A 60 -27.66 -37.29 17.88
CA THR A 60 -27.72 -37.39 16.41
C THR A 60 -28.74 -36.44 15.77
N GLN A 61 -29.61 -35.79 16.56
CA GLN A 61 -30.46 -34.69 16.07
C GLN A 61 -29.68 -33.38 15.91
N ASN A 62 -28.57 -33.24 16.64
CA ASN A 62 -27.68 -32.09 16.56
C ASN A 62 -26.54 -32.33 15.57
N TRP A 63 -25.90 -33.50 15.64
CA TRP A 63 -24.62 -33.77 14.98
C TRP A 63 -24.68 -34.92 13.97
N THR A 64 -23.97 -34.76 12.85
CA THR A 64 -23.64 -35.82 11.88
C THR A 64 -22.13 -36.04 11.89
N HIS A 65 -21.69 -37.29 11.93
CA HIS A 65 -20.28 -37.63 11.71
C HIS A 65 -19.95 -37.59 10.22
N GLU A 66 -18.90 -36.86 9.85
CA GLU A 66 -18.26 -37.02 8.55
C GLU A 66 -17.25 -38.16 8.60
N VAL A 67 -17.42 -39.16 7.74
CA VAL A 67 -16.59 -40.38 7.72
C VAL A 67 -15.87 -40.47 6.37
N ASN A 68 -14.57 -40.17 6.36
CA ASN A 68 -13.75 -40.17 5.16
C ASN A 68 -12.23 -40.12 5.47
N CYS A 69 -11.38 -40.29 4.45
CA CYS A 69 -9.92 -40.15 4.53
C CYS A 69 -9.37 -39.10 3.55
N LEU A 70 -10.21 -38.12 3.17
CA LEU A 70 -9.95 -37.21 2.03
C LEU A 70 -8.88 -36.16 2.32
N GLY A 71 -8.52 -35.96 3.59
CA GLY A 71 -7.46 -35.05 3.99
C GLY A 71 -7.84 -33.56 4.01
N GLY A 72 -9.13 -33.24 3.99
CA GLY A 72 -9.66 -31.87 4.21
C GLY A 72 -9.37 -30.83 3.12
N GLY A 73 -8.52 -31.15 2.14
CA GLY A 73 -7.91 -30.15 1.24
C GLY A 73 -6.51 -29.71 1.70
N ASN A 74 -6.05 -30.20 2.85
CA ASN A 74 -4.83 -29.75 3.53
C ASN A 74 -3.82 -30.88 3.74
N GLU A 75 -3.92 -31.97 2.97
CA GLU A 75 -3.07 -33.17 3.08
C GLU A 75 -3.07 -33.86 4.46
N GLU A 76 -4.18 -33.75 5.21
CA GLU A 76 -4.27 -34.27 6.58
C GLU A 76 -4.04 -35.81 6.65
N ARG A 77 -3.53 -36.26 7.80
CA ARG A 77 -2.99 -37.62 8.03
C ARG A 77 -3.95 -38.57 8.75
N GLN A 78 -5.19 -38.17 9.00
CA GLN A 78 -6.21 -39.00 9.64
C GLN A 78 -7.33 -39.42 8.69
N CYS A 79 -7.96 -40.54 9.02
CA CYS A 79 -9.33 -40.82 8.60
C CYS A 79 -10.30 -40.37 9.69
N TYR A 80 -11.33 -39.60 9.33
CA TYR A 80 -12.45 -39.34 10.23
C TYR A 80 -13.38 -40.56 10.28
N THR A 81 -13.82 -40.93 11.48
CA THR A 81 -14.68 -42.11 11.74
C THR A 81 -15.86 -41.73 12.63
N ASP A 82 -16.87 -42.60 12.67
CA ASP A 82 -17.99 -42.57 13.63
C ASP A 82 -17.78 -43.56 14.80
N ASP A 83 -16.55 -44.06 14.98
CA ASP A 83 -16.25 -45.06 15.99
C ASP A 83 -16.17 -44.42 17.38
N SER A 84 -16.70 -45.13 18.38
CA SER A 84 -16.80 -44.64 19.77
C SER A 84 -15.45 -44.41 20.44
N VAL A 85 -14.36 -44.86 19.83
CA VAL A 85 -12.98 -44.58 20.27
C VAL A 85 -12.49 -43.20 19.83
N ASN A 86 -13.05 -42.64 18.75
CA ASN A 86 -12.68 -41.33 18.22
C ASN A 86 -13.64 -40.22 18.65
N SER A 87 -14.90 -40.54 18.99
CA SER A 87 -15.79 -39.56 19.61
C SER A 87 -16.81 -40.18 20.55
N TYR A 88 -16.97 -39.59 21.74
CA TYR A 88 -17.91 -40.04 22.76
C TYR A 88 -18.16 -38.95 23.80
N VAL A 89 -19.26 -39.09 24.54
CA VAL A 89 -19.57 -38.22 25.69
C VAL A 89 -19.20 -38.94 26.98
N SER A 90 -18.42 -38.28 27.83
CA SER A 90 -18.06 -38.75 29.18
C SER A 90 -17.90 -37.56 30.11
N ASP A 91 -18.34 -37.73 31.36
CA ASP A 91 -18.17 -36.74 32.42
C ASP A 91 -18.72 -35.34 32.08
N GLY A 92 -19.84 -35.30 31.34
CA GLY A 92 -20.51 -34.05 30.94
C GLY A 92 -19.82 -33.28 29.83
N THR A 93 -18.92 -33.92 29.06
CA THR A 93 -18.18 -33.28 27.96
C THR A 93 -18.12 -34.21 26.75
N LEU A 94 -18.09 -33.64 25.56
CA LEU A 94 -17.71 -34.35 24.33
C LEU A 94 -16.19 -34.53 24.27
N LYS A 95 -15.74 -35.74 23.96
CA LYS A 95 -14.36 -36.05 23.63
C LYS A 95 -14.25 -36.32 22.13
N ILE A 96 -13.37 -35.62 21.44
CA ILE A 96 -12.89 -35.96 20.11
C ILE A 96 -11.43 -36.41 20.26
N VAL A 97 -11.14 -37.65 19.88
CA VAL A 97 -9.85 -38.29 20.15
C VAL A 97 -9.16 -38.71 18.85
N ALA A 98 -7.97 -38.14 18.64
CA ALA A 98 -7.07 -38.53 17.57
C ALA A 98 -6.14 -39.66 18.05
N LEU A 99 -6.12 -40.78 17.32
CA LEU A 99 -5.38 -42.00 17.66
C LEU A 99 -4.54 -42.47 16.47
N ARG A 100 -3.43 -43.17 16.74
CA ARG A 100 -2.77 -43.97 15.70
C ARG A 100 -3.73 -45.02 15.15
N ALA A 101 -3.80 -45.13 13.83
CA ALA A 101 -4.59 -46.14 13.16
C ALA A 101 -3.95 -47.53 13.32
N THR A 102 -4.76 -48.57 13.15
CA THR A 102 -4.25 -49.95 13.07
C THR A 102 -3.37 -50.15 11.85
N GLU A 103 -2.37 -51.03 11.96
CA GLU A 103 -1.48 -51.36 10.83
C GLU A 103 -2.29 -51.78 9.59
N GLY A 104 -2.00 -51.13 8.45
CA GLY A 104 -2.70 -51.37 7.18
C GLY A 104 -3.92 -50.47 6.92
N ALA A 105 -4.23 -49.51 7.79
CA ALA A 105 -5.21 -48.46 7.50
C ALA A 105 -4.76 -47.52 6.37
N GLU A 106 -5.71 -46.84 5.73
CA GLU A 106 -5.45 -45.92 4.60
C GLU A 106 -4.59 -44.73 5.00
N LYS A 107 -4.83 -44.19 6.19
CA LYS A 107 -4.08 -43.09 6.78
C LYS A 107 -3.51 -43.52 8.14
N PRO A 108 -2.38 -42.95 8.58
CA PRO A 108 -1.69 -43.37 9.81
C PRO A 108 -2.44 -43.02 11.11
N TYR A 109 -3.47 -42.17 11.05
CA TYR A 109 -4.26 -41.76 12.21
C TYR A 109 -5.77 -41.92 11.96
N THR A 110 -6.54 -41.92 13.05
CA THR A 110 -8.00 -41.84 13.07
C THR A 110 -8.44 -40.71 13.97
N SER A 111 -9.54 -40.04 13.65
CA SER A 111 -10.13 -38.98 14.47
C SER A 111 -11.64 -38.87 14.19
N ALA A 112 -12.31 -37.81 14.65
CA ALA A 112 -13.70 -37.51 14.33
C ALA A 112 -13.91 -36.06 13.89
N ARG A 113 -14.91 -35.87 13.03
CA ARG A 113 -15.42 -34.58 12.57
C ARG A 113 -16.95 -34.59 12.64
N LEU A 114 -17.51 -33.65 13.38
CA LEU A 114 -18.94 -33.52 13.61
C LEU A 114 -19.47 -32.25 12.95
N ILE A 115 -20.58 -32.36 12.24
CA ILE A 115 -21.22 -31.22 11.55
C ILE A 115 -22.69 -31.09 11.92
N THR A 116 -23.22 -29.86 11.92
CA THR A 116 -24.65 -29.58 12.12
C THR A 116 -25.43 -29.36 10.83
N LYS A 117 -24.82 -29.57 9.65
CA LYS A 117 -25.41 -29.29 8.33
C LYS A 117 -26.81 -29.90 8.21
N HIS A 118 -27.81 -29.07 7.90
CA HIS A 118 -29.23 -29.42 7.78
C HIS A 118 -29.91 -29.89 9.09
N LYS A 119 -29.27 -29.65 10.24
CA LYS A 119 -29.81 -29.93 11.58
C LYS A 119 -29.92 -28.65 12.39
N ALA A 120 -28.87 -27.84 12.36
CA ALA A 120 -28.81 -26.53 12.98
C ALA A 120 -27.89 -25.63 12.14
N ASP A 121 -28.51 -24.76 11.35
CA ASP A 121 -27.84 -23.83 10.46
C ASP A 121 -28.29 -22.41 10.84
N PHE A 122 -27.36 -21.46 10.86
CA PHE A 122 -27.59 -20.15 11.45
C PHE A 122 -27.07 -19.04 10.55
N LYS A 123 -27.76 -17.90 10.58
CA LYS A 123 -27.27 -16.64 10.06
C LYS A 123 -27.31 -15.59 11.15
N TYR A 124 -26.16 -14.99 11.42
CA TYR A 124 -25.91 -14.05 12.50
C TYR A 124 -26.17 -14.64 13.89
N GLY A 125 -25.47 -14.12 14.90
CA GLY A 125 -25.56 -14.62 16.26
C GLY A 125 -24.24 -14.56 17.01
N ARG A 126 -24.27 -15.02 18.26
CA ARG A 126 -23.07 -15.38 19.01
C ARG A 126 -22.93 -16.89 19.01
N PHE A 127 -21.78 -17.38 18.59
CA PHE A 127 -21.46 -18.80 18.50
C PHE A 127 -20.33 -19.06 19.47
N GLU A 128 -20.56 -19.88 20.49
CA GLU A 128 -19.63 -20.04 21.61
C GLU A 128 -19.41 -21.51 21.90
N MET A 129 -18.14 -21.88 22.10
CA MET A 129 -17.72 -23.19 22.56
C MET A 129 -16.81 -23.03 23.76
N ARG A 130 -17.08 -23.79 24.82
CA ARG A 130 -16.13 -23.95 25.93
C ARG A 130 -15.39 -25.26 25.78
N ALA A 131 -14.07 -25.21 25.62
CA ALA A 131 -13.28 -26.39 25.34
C ALA A 131 -11.84 -26.29 25.87
N LYS A 132 -11.20 -27.45 26.03
CA LYS A 132 -9.76 -27.59 26.28
C LYS A 132 -9.13 -28.31 25.10
N PHE A 133 -8.07 -27.73 24.55
CA PHE A 133 -7.45 -28.21 23.33
C PHE A 133 -6.40 -29.32 23.60
N PRO A 134 -6.14 -30.21 22.63
CA PRO A 134 -5.03 -31.15 22.69
C PRO A 134 -3.67 -30.43 22.53
N SER A 135 -2.59 -31.17 22.73
CA SER A 135 -1.22 -30.66 22.56
C SER A 135 -0.36 -31.61 21.74
N GLY A 136 0.77 -31.12 21.25
CA GLY A 136 1.79 -31.90 20.57
C GLY A 136 1.85 -31.64 19.07
N GLN A 137 3.04 -31.83 18.52
CA GLN A 137 3.36 -31.59 17.12
C GLN A 137 2.47 -32.43 16.18
N GLY A 138 1.80 -31.77 15.26
CA GLY A 138 0.84 -32.32 14.31
C GLY A 138 -0.61 -32.29 14.79
N SER A 139 -0.94 -31.78 15.99
CA SER A 139 -2.34 -31.64 16.42
C SER A 139 -2.98 -30.39 15.86
N TRP A 140 -4.23 -30.49 15.38
CA TRP A 140 -4.98 -29.36 14.81
C TRP A 140 -6.48 -29.42 15.19
N PRO A 141 -6.86 -28.97 16.40
CA PRO A 141 -8.25 -28.77 16.79
C PRO A 141 -8.87 -27.56 16.08
N ALA A 142 -10.13 -27.67 15.68
CA ALA A 142 -10.88 -26.57 15.07
C ALA A 142 -12.36 -26.55 15.47
N PHE A 143 -12.90 -25.35 15.66
CA PHE A 143 -14.32 -25.03 15.72
C PHE A 143 -14.61 -23.93 14.70
N TRP A 144 -15.41 -24.26 13.69
CA TRP A 144 -15.52 -23.44 12.48
C TRP A 144 -16.86 -23.67 11.79
N MET A 145 -17.10 -22.93 10.71
CA MET A 145 -18.39 -22.90 10.03
C MET A 145 -18.25 -22.87 8.51
N LEU A 146 -19.14 -23.58 7.82
CA LEU A 146 -19.27 -23.54 6.36
C LEU A 146 -20.72 -23.24 5.94
N PRO A 147 -20.93 -22.68 4.73
CA PRO A 147 -22.25 -22.37 4.19
C PRO A 147 -23.06 -23.64 3.94
N THR A 148 -24.37 -23.55 4.18
CA THR A 148 -25.29 -24.67 3.97
C THR A 148 -25.56 -24.92 2.49
N ASP A 149 -25.83 -23.84 1.74
CA ASP A 149 -26.41 -23.89 0.39
C ASP A 149 -25.47 -23.42 -0.74
N GLU A 150 -24.20 -23.09 -0.45
CA GLU A 150 -23.17 -22.69 -1.45
C GLU A 150 -23.69 -21.67 -2.50
N VAL A 151 -24.43 -20.65 -2.04
CA VAL A 151 -25.17 -19.71 -2.89
C VAL A 151 -24.30 -19.00 -3.94
N TYR A 152 -23.04 -18.74 -3.62
CA TYR A 152 -22.09 -18.01 -4.46
C TYR A 152 -21.13 -18.94 -5.23
N GLY A 153 -21.32 -20.26 -5.10
CA GLY A 153 -20.38 -21.28 -5.60
C GLY A 153 -19.73 -22.05 -4.46
N GLY A 154 -18.88 -23.01 -4.80
CA GLY A 154 -18.24 -23.89 -3.82
C GLY A 154 -17.15 -23.20 -2.98
N TRP A 155 -16.37 -24.04 -2.32
CA TRP A 155 -15.08 -23.72 -1.70
C TRP A 155 -14.24 -22.66 -2.44
N PRO A 156 -13.97 -21.39 -2.00
CA PRO A 156 -14.40 -20.61 -0.82
C PRO A 156 -15.33 -19.43 -1.15
N LYS A 157 -15.92 -19.40 -2.35
CA LYS A 157 -16.80 -18.30 -2.79
C LYS A 157 -17.98 -18.08 -1.86
N SER A 158 -18.45 -19.15 -1.22
CA SER A 158 -19.54 -19.07 -0.24
C SER A 158 -19.09 -18.89 1.21
N GLY A 159 -17.79 -18.68 1.45
CA GLY A 159 -17.23 -18.30 2.74
C GLY A 159 -16.86 -19.48 3.66
N GLU A 160 -15.97 -19.20 4.60
CA GLU A 160 -15.65 -20.03 5.78
C GLU A 160 -15.43 -19.10 6.98
N ILE A 161 -15.95 -19.47 8.15
CA ILE A 161 -15.72 -18.74 9.41
C ILE A 161 -15.05 -19.67 10.40
N ASP A 162 -13.76 -19.44 10.66
CA ASP A 162 -13.01 -20.16 11.67
C ASP A 162 -13.17 -19.43 13.00
N ILE A 163 -14.05 -19.96 13.86
CA ILE A 163 -14.30 -19.39 15.19
C ILE A 163 -13.04 -19.53 16.03
N VAL A 164 -12.39 -20.71 15.95
CA VAL A 164 -11.06 -20.91 16.52
C VAL A 164 -10.37 -22.11 15.86
N GLU A 165 -9.10 -21.91 15.52
CA GLU A 165 -8.15 -22.98 15.22
C GLU A 165 -6.90 -22.86 16.10
N ALA A 166 -6.22 -23.97 16.33
CA ALA A 166 -4.86 -23.99 16.87
C ALA A 166 -4.07 -25.12 16.23
N VAL A 167 -2.75 -24.98 16.16
CA VAL A 167 -1.85 -26.04 15.73
C VAL A 167 -0.75 -26.24 16.75
N ASN A 168 -0.30 -27.49 16.90
CA ASN A 168 0.96 -27.82 17.57
C ASN A 168 1.13 -27.31 19.01
N LEU A 169 0.04 -27.01 19.74
CA LEU A 169 0.15 -26.42 21.08
C LEU A 169 1.15 -27.18 21.97
N LYS A 170 2.02 -26.44 22.65
CA LYS A 170 3.16 -26.91 23.47
C LYS A 170 4.34 -27.51 22.71
N ALA A 171 4.28 -27.68 21.39
CA ALA A 171 5.47 -27.95 20.58
C ALA A 171 6.38 -26.71 20.57
N GLN A 172 7.69 -26.91 20.43
CA GLN A 172 8.65 -25.82 20.44
C GLN A 172 8.71 -25.12 19.08
N ASP A 173 8.64 -23.79 19.09
CA ASP A 173 9.02 -22.97 17.94
C ASP A 173 10.55 -22.92 17.75
N ALA A 174 10.99 -22.15 16.74
CA ALA A 174 12.41 -22.02 16.40
C ALA A 174 13.27 -21.42 17.54
N ASP A 175 12.67 -20.65 18.44
CA ASP A 175 13.32 -20.02 19.59
C ASP A 175 13.22 -20.89 20.86
N GLY A 176 12.58 -22.06 20.77
CA GLY A 176 12.38 -23.00 21.87
C GLY A 176 11.23 -22.62 22.81
N MET A 177 10.36 -21.70 22.39
CA MET A 177 9.17 -21.33 23.14
C MET A 177 7.99 -22.25 22.80
N PRO A 178 7.16 -22.62 23.79
CA PRO A 178 6.01 -23.49 23.55
C PRO A 178 4.90 -22.75 22.81
N GLU A 179 4.42 -23.33 21.71
CA GLU A 179 3.29 -22.81 20.93
C GLU A 179 2.03 -22.68 21.79
N ALA A 180 1.39 -21.52 21.76
CA ALA A 180 0.25 -21.16 22.59
C ALA A 180 -0.83 -20.36 21.85
N HIS A 181 -0.66 -20.13 20.55
CA HIS A 181 -1.57 -19.29 19.78
C HIS A 181 -2.85 -20.02 19.39
N VAL A 182 -3.93 -19.24 19.33
CA VAL A 182 -5.16 -19.58 18.64
C VAL A 182 -5.43 -18.59 17.52
N TYR A 183 -6.19 -19.00 16.51
CA TYR A 183 -6.38 -18.24 15.28
C TYR A 183 -7.87 -18.10 14.98
N GLY A 184 -8.29 -16.89 14.62
CA GLY A 184 -9.62 -16.63 14.06
C GLY A 184 -9.47 -16.10 12.64
N THR A 185 -10.15 -16.72 11.69
CA THR A 185 -9.89 -16.52 10.26
C THR A 185 -11.20 -16.52 9.46
N LEU A 186 -11.21 -15.75 8.38
CA LEU A 186 -12.22 -15.82 7.33
C LEU A 186 -11.56 -16.27 6.03
N HIS A 187 -12.19 -17.20 5.31
CA HIS A 187 -11.83 -17.53 3.92
C HIS A 187 -12.95 -17.06 2.98
N TYR A 188 -12.58 -16.38 1.90
CA TYR A 188 -13.53 -15.80 0.94
C TYR A 188 -12.83 -15.47 -0.39
N GLY A 189 -13.56 -14.84 -1.30
CA GLY A 189 -13.03 -14.33 -2.57
C GLY A 189 -13.28 -15.28 -3.74
N LYS A 190 -12.21 -15.63 -4.47
CA LYS A 190 -12.25 -16.39 -5.73
C LYS A 190 -12.12 -17.89 -5.52
N ASP A 191 -12.28 -18.65 -6.60
CA ASP A 191 -12.05 -20.10 -6.57
C ASP A 191 -10.59 -20.41 -6.22
N TRP A 192 -10.35 -21.57 -5.60
CA TRP A 192 -9.00 -22.09 -5.42
C TRP A 192 -8.28 -22.21 -6.77
N PRO A 193 -7.00 -21.82 -6.88
CA PRO A 193 -6.09 -21.41 -5.79
C PRO A 193 -6.07 -19.91 -5.47
N ASP A 194 -6.89 -19.09 -6.13
CA ASP A 194 -6.87 -17.61 -6.03
C ASP A 194 -7.71 -17.07 -4.87
N ASN A 195 -8.11 -17.94 -3.96
CA ASN A 195 -8.83 -17.56 -2.76
C ASN A 195 -7.94 -16.80 -1.79
N VAL A 196 -8.56 -15.96 -0.97
CA VAL A 196 -7.87 -15.21 0.07
C VAL A 196 -8.39 -15.57 1.44
N HIS A 197 -7.60 -15.21 2.46
CA HIS A 197 -7.99 -15.31 3.85
C HIS A 197 -7.40 -14.14 4.63
N SER A 198 -8.13 -13.70 5.66
CA SER A 198 -7.69 -12.70 6.64
C SER A 198 -8.04 -13.19 8.04
N GLY A 199 -7.13 -13.00 8.97
CA GLY A 199 -7.26 -13.53 10.31
C GLY A 199 -6.18 -12.98 11.23
N LYS A 200 -6.25 -13.35 12.50
CA LYS A 200 -5.31 -12.88 13.52
C LYS A 200 -5.02 -13.98 14.53
N ALA A 201 -3.74 -14.12 14.88
CA ALA A 201 -3.29 -14.94 16.00
C ALA A 201 -3.56 -14.23 17.34
N HIS A 202 -3.91 -15.01 18.36
CA HIS A 202 -4.07 -14.54 19.72
C HIS A 202 -3.36 -15.47 20.71
N SER A 203 -2.58 -14.86 21.60
CA SER A 203 -2.01 -15.52 22.77
C SER A 203 -2.81 -15.10 24.00
N LEU A 204 -3.16 -16.07 24.86
CA LEU A 204 -3.80 -15.76 26.13
C LEU A 204 -2.83 -15.01 27.06
N PRO A 205 -3.36 -14.14 27.96
CA PRO A 205 -2.54 -13.42 28.92
C PRO A 205 -1.67 -14.34 29.79
N ASP A 206 -0.57 -13.79 30.32
CA ASP A 206 0.35 -14.46 31.25
C ASP A 206 0.98 -15.77 30.73
N GLY A 207 0.94 -16.01 29.42
CA GLY A 207 1.51 -17.20 28.78
C GLY A 207 0.71 -18.48 29.04
N VAL A 208 -0.58 -18.34 29.35
CA VAL A 208 -1.49 -19.49 29.50
C VAL A 208 -1.62 -20.22 28.17
N ASN A 209 -1.50 -21.55 28.21
CA ASN A 209 -1.64 -22.37 27.01
C ASN A 209 -3.09 -22.89 26.87
N PRO A 210 -3.71 -22.83 25.68
CA PRO A 210 -5.05 -23.38 25.44
C PRO A 210 -5.20 -24.89 25.75
N ALA A 211 -4.09 -25.62 25.84
CA ALA A 211 -4.07 -27.04 26.21
C ALA A 211 -3.92 -27.30 27.73
N ASP A 212 -3.91 -26.26 28.58
CA ASP A 212 -3.80 -26.41 30.04
C ASP A 212 -5.14 -26.46 30.76
N ASP A 213 -6.13 -25.66 30.33
CA ASP A 213 -7.46 -25.59 30.93
C ASP A 213 -8.53 -25.32 29.86
N PHE A 214 -9.80 -25.34 30.28
CA PHE A 214 -10.92 -24.95 29.44
C PHE A 214 -11.01 -23.44 29.28
N HIS A 215 -11.15 -23.01 28.03
CA HIS A 215 -11.38 -21.63 27.64
C HIS A 215 -12.66 -21.51 26.81
N THR A 216 -13.20 -20.30 26.76
CA THR A 216 -14.40 -19.98 25.99
C THR A 216 -14.00 -19.28 24.70
N TYR A 217 -14.28 -19.91 23.56
CA TYR A 217 -14.01 -19.37 22.23
C TYR A 217 -15.32 -18.97 21.60
N ALA A 218 -15.40 -17.75 21.09
CA ALA A 218 -16.63 -17.28 20.47
C ALA A 218 -16.41 -16.36 19.28
N VAL A 219 -17.40 -16.33 18.39
CA VAL A 219 -17.61 -15.24 17.46
C VAL A 219 -18.95 -14.58 17.71
N GLU A 220 -19.00 -13.26 17.57
CA GLU A 220 -20.23 -12.52 17.35
C GLU A 220 -20.28 -12.07 15.90
N TRP A 221 -21.30 -12.54 15.18
CA TRP A 221 -21.50 -12.28 13.77
C TRP A 221 -22.80 -11.51 13.56
N GLN A 222 -22.67 -10.34 12.94
CA GLN A 222 -23.78 -9.51 12.48
C GLN A 222 -23.58 -9.17 11.00
N GLU A 223 -24.60 -8.60 10.38
CA GLU A 223 -24.53 -8.10 9.01
C GLU A 223 -23.40 -7.08 8.87
N GLY A 224 -22.39 -7.44 8.06
CA GLY A 224 -21.24 -6.61 7.74
C GLY A 224 -20.12 -6.62 8.77
N GLU A 225 -20.20 -7.38 9.86
CA GLU A 225 -19.13 -7.41 10.88
C GLU A 225 -19.08 -8.74 11.66
N ILE A 226 -17.87 -9.26 11.88
CA ILE A 226 -17.60 -10.46 12.68
C ILE A 226 -16.50 -10.13 13.69
N ARG A 227 -16.69 -10.55 14.94
CA ARG A 227 -15.78 -10.27 16.06
C ARG A 227 -15.43 -11.58 16.77
N TRP A 228 -14.16 -11.78 17.12
CA TRP A 228 -13.64 -12.98 17.76
C TRP A 228 -13.24 -12.73 19.21
N TYR A 229 -13.53 -13.72 20.06
CA TYR A 229 -13.36 -13.65 21.50
C TYR A 229 -12.67 -14.91 22.04
N VAL A 230 -11.76 -14.71 22.99
CA VAL A 230 -11.28 -15.75 23.91
C VAL A 230 -11.53 -15.26 25.34
N ASP A 231 -12.26 -16.04 26.13
CA ASP A 231 -12.65 -15.67 27.51
C ASP A 231 -13.23 -14.25 27.61
N ASP A 232 -14.16 -13.94 26.68
CA ASP A 232 -14.82 -12.64 26.49
C ASP A 232 -13.90 -11.48 26.10
N TYR A 233 -12.60 -11.72 25.88
CA TYR A 233 -11.70 -10.73 25.32
C TYR A 233 -11.78 -10.70 23.79
N LEU A 234 -12.31 -9.60 23.24
CA LEU A 234 -12.35 -9.35 21.80
C LEU A 234 -10.92 -9.14 21.29
N TYR A 235 -10.37 -10.04 20.49
CA TYR A 235 -9.00 -9.88 19.97
C TYR A 235 -8.92 -9.52 18.49
N ALA A 236 -9.99 -9.78 17.73
CA ALA A 236 -10.10 -9.46 16.31
C ALA A 236 -11.52 -9.02 15.92
N THR A 237 -11.60 -8.07 15.00
CA THR A 237 -12.80 -7.62 14.30
C THR A 237 -12.51 -7.64 12.80
N GLN A 238 -13.42 -8.14 12.00
CA GLN A 238 -13.40 -8.00 10.54
C GLN A 238 -14.72 -7.42 10.07
N ARG A 239 -14.69 -6.60 9.02
CA ARG A 239 -15.86 -5.95 8.43
C ARG A 239 -15.96 -6.22 6.93
N GLN A 240 -17.17 -6.10 6.40
CA GLN A 240 -17.40 -6.09 4.96
C GLN A 240 -16.70 -4.89 4.32
N SER A 241 -16.41 -4.98 3.03
CA SER A 241 -15.92 -3.81 2.29
C SER A 241 -16.99 -2.71 2.23
N GLU A 242 -16.56 -1.45 2.13
CA GLU A 242 -17.44 -0.29 1.97
C GLU A 242 -17.21 0.35 0.58
N PRO A 243 -17.97 -0.06 -0.46
CA PRO A 243 -17.78 0.46 -1.81
C PRO A 243 -18.24 1.92 -1.96
N LEU A 244 -17.46 2.70 -2.71
CA LEU A 244 -17.80 4.03 -3.21
C LEU A 244 -18.28 3.93 -4.66
N TYR A 245 -19.41 4.57 -4.96
CA TYR A 245 -20.08 4.47 -6.26
C TYR A 245 -19.97 5.78 -7.05
N ASP A 246 -19.74 5.65 -8.35
CA ASP A 246 -19.82 6.77 -9.30
C ASP A 246 -21.28 7.13 -9.62
N SER A 247 -21.49 8.19 -10.41
CA SER A 247 -22.82 8.64 -10.84
C SER A 247 -23.56 7.64 -11.76
N SER A 248 -22.84 6.68 -12.34
CA SER A 248 -23.39 5.59 -13.17
C SER A 248 -23.74 4.33 -12.37
N GLY A 249 -23.42 4.30 -11.06
CA GLY A 249 -23.66 3.18 -10.17
C GLY A 249 -22.56 2.10 -10.18
N ASN A 250 -21.38 2.37 -10.76
CA ASN A 250 -20.24 1.47 -10.69
C ASN A 250 -19.39 1.75 -9.45
N VAL A 251 -18.74 0.72 -8.90
CA VAL A 251 -17.79 0.89 -7.80
C VAL A 251 -16.45 1.35 -8.37
N PHE A 252 -15.93 2.49 -7.90
CA PHE A 252 -14.63 3.03 -8.35
C PHE A 252 -13.55 2.98 -7.27
N SER A 253 -13.93 2.90 -5.98
CA SER A 253 -13.00 2.80 -4.86
C SER A 253 -13.69 2.17 -3.64
N LEU A 254 -12.93 1.88 -2.58
CA LEU A 254 -13.43 1.36 -1.31
C LEU A 254 -13.04 2.31 -0.18
N LYS A 255 -14.02 2.77 0.59
CA LYS A 255 -13.79 3.54 1.82
C LYS A 255 -13.17 2.67 2.92
N HIS A 256 -13.50 1.39 2.95
CA HIS A 256 -12.90 0.39 3.82
C HIS A 256 -12.72 -0.91 3.03
N ARG A 257 -11.53 -1.50 3.15
CA ARG A 257 -11.18 -2.78 2.53
C ARG A 257 -11.47 -3.93 3.50
N GLY A 258 -12.52 -4.69 3.18
CA GLY A 258 -12.98 -5.82 3.97
C GLY A 258 -12.94 -7.13 3.17
N TRP A 259 -13.87 -8.04 3.47
CA TRP A 259 -14.09 -9.22 2.63
C TRP A 259 -14.82 -8.89 1.33
N PHE A 260 -14.83 -9.86 0.41
CA PHE A 260 -15.54 -9.80 -0.87
C PHE A 260 -15.94 -11.21 -1.31
N ALA A 261 -16.84 -11.30 -2.29
CA ALA A 261 -17.17 -12.54 -2.99
C ALA A 261 -17.11 -12.32 -4.51
N GLU A 262 -16.68 -13.34 -5.27
CA GLU A 262 -16.74 -13.29 -6.74
C GLU A 262 -17.64 -14.41 -7.25
N TYR A 263 -18.74 -14.06 -7.90
CA TYR A 263 -19.70 -15.05 -8.40
C TYR A 263 -20.43 -14.55 -9.65
N HIS A 264 -21.09 -15.48 -10.35
CA HIS A 264 -21.84 -15.14 -11.55
C HIS A 264 -23.19 -14.55 -11.18
N ASP A 265 -23.48 -13.34 -11.66
CA ASP A 265 -24.80 -12.73 -11.47
C ASP A 265 -25.87 -13.56 -12.19
N GLN A 266 -27.00 -13.80 -11.53
CA GLN A 266 -28.07 -14.67 -12.04
C GLN A 266 -28.82 -14.06 -13.24
N GLY A 267 -28.74 -12.73 -13.42
CA GLY A 267 -29.36 -12.01 -14.52
C GLY A 267 -28.46 -11.88 -15.74
N SER A 268 -27.23 -11.40 -15.57
CA SER A 268 -26.28 -11.18 -16.68
C SER A 268 -25.49 -12.44 -17.06
N GLY A 269 -25.26 -13.35 -16.10
CA GLY A 269 -24.37 -14.50 -16.25
C GLY A 269 -22.88 -14.14 -16.21
N GLU A 270 -22.53 -12.87 -16.01
CA GLU A 270 -21.17 -12.38 -15.92
C GLU A 270 -20.60 -12.64 -14.52
N LEU A 271 -19.31 -12.95 -14.46
CA LEU A 271 -18.55 -13.08 -13.22
C LEU A 271 -18.28 -11.68 -12.68
N VAL A 272 -18.76 -11.39 -11.47
CA VAL A 272 -18.69 -10.06 -10.85
C VAL A 272 -18.07 -10.17 -9.46
N THR A 273 -17.25 -9.20 -9.10
CA THR A 273 -16.76 -9.01 -7.73
C THR A 273 -17.77 -8.20 -6.93
N HIS A 274 -18.16 -8.71 -5.77
CA HIS A 274 -19.11 -8.11 -4.83
C HIS A 274 -18.39 -7.74 -3.54
N TRP A 275 -18.51 -6.48 -3.14
CA TRP A 275 -17.91 -5.89 -1.94
C TRP A 275 -18.91 -5.72 -0.78
N ASP A 276 -20.08 -6.33 -0.87
CA ASP A 276 -21.14 -6.21 0.13
C ASP A 276 -21.03 -7.28 1.25
N SER A 277 -22.14 -7.61 1.91
CA SER A 277 -22.14 -8.60 2.99
C SER A 277 -21.78 -10.02 2.53
N ALA A 278 -21.79 -10.31 1.23
CA ALA A 278 -21.37 -11.60 0.70
C ALA A 278 -19.86 -11.85 0.97
N PRO A 279 -19.45 -13.08 1.32
CA PRO A 279 -20.29 -14.28 1.38
C PRO A 279 -20.94 -14.53 2.76
N PHE A 280 -20.68 -13.69 3.75
CA PHE A 280 -21.12 -13.87 5.14
C PHE A 280 -22.51 -13.31 5.41
N ASP A 281 -23.46 -13.67 4.54
CA ASP A 281 -24.87 -13.25 4.58
C ASP A 281 -25.87 -14.40 4.34
N GLN A 282 -25.37 -15.65 4.35
CA GLN A 282 -26.13 -16.89 4.20
C GLN A 282 -26.19 -17.72 5.49
N ASN A 283 -26.88 -18.86 5.50
CA ASN A 283 -26.88 -19.77 6.66
C ASN A 283 -25.63 -20.64 6.67
N PHE A 284 -24.93 -20.69 7.80
CA PHE A 284 -23.75 -21.51 8.04
C PHE A 284 -24.03 -22.61 9.08
N TYR A 285 -23.40 -23.77 8.92
CA TYR A 285 -23.46 -24.87 9.86
C TYR A 285 -22.14 -24.98 10.64
N LEU A 286 -22.20 -25.52 11.85
CA LEU A 286 -21.06 -25.67 12.76
C LEU A 286 -20.29 -26.96 12.47
N ILE A 287 -18.98 -26.90 12.66
CA ILE A 287 -18.04 -28.01 12.49
C ILE A 287 -17.11 -28.08 13.72
N LEU A 288 -16.96 -29.29 14.27
CA LEU A 288 -15.97 -29.61 15.30
C LEU A 288 -15.09 -30.76 14.81
N ASN A 289 -13.77 -30.58 14.82
CA ASN A 289 -12.85 -31.68 14.52
C ASN A 289 -11.51 -31.56 15.24
N LEU A 290 -10.78 -32.67 15.23
CA LEU A 290 -9.37 -32.72 15.55
C LEU A 290 -8.62 -33.37 14.37
N ALA A 291 -7.99 -32.56 13.53
CA ALA A 291 -7.13 -33.03 12.47
C ALA A 291 -5.75 -33.46 13.02
N VAL A 292 -5.03 -34.28 12.24
CA VAL A 292 -3.66 -34.71 12.53
C VAL A 292 -2.80 -34.45 11.30
N GLY A 293 -1.76 -33.64 11.44
CA GLY A 293 -0.87 -33.26 10.36
C GLY A 293 -1.59 -32.44 9.28
N GLY A 294 -0.98 -32.37 8.11
CA GLY A 294 -1.38 -31.48 7.03
C GLY A 294 -0.40 -30.32 6.81
N ASN A 295 -0.63 -29.56 5.74
CA ASN A 295 0.30 -28.57 5.21
C ASN A 295 0.76 -27.55 6.25
N TRP A 296 -0.14 -27.08 7.11
CA TRP A 296 0.19 -26.09 8.14
C TRP A 296 0.89 -26.69 9.37
N PRO A 297 0.27 -27.61 10.14
CA PRO A 297 0.89 -28.12 11.37
C PRO A 297 2.20 -28.88 11.10
N GLU A 298 2.42 -29.48 9.93
CA GLU A 298 3.69 -30.15 9.61
C GLU A 298 4.81 -29.16 9.18
N ALA A 299 4.47 -27.93 8.80
CA ALA A 299 5.43 -26.93 8.33
C ALA A 299 5.98 -26.01 9.44
N VAL A 300 5.31 -25.93 10.59
CA VAL A 300 5.66 -25.02 11.70
C VAL A 300 6.04 -25.76 12.97
N ASN A 301 6.69 -25.05 13.91
CA ASN A 301 7.23 -25.56 15.18
C ASN A 301 8.28 -26.67 14.98
N GLU A 302 8.04 -27.89 15.47
CA GLU A 302 9.02 -28.99 15.43
C GLU A 302 9.06 -29.71 14.07
N THR A 303 8.17 -29.33 13.15
CA THR A 303 7.96 -29.91 11.81
C THR A 303 7.52 -31.39 11.81
N GLY A 304 6.78 -31.79 10.77
CA GLY A 304 6.19 -33.12 10.66
C GLY A 304 5.15 -33.42 11.74
N VAL A 305 4.94 -34.70 12.03
CA VAL A 305 3.99 -35.17 13.07
C VAL A 305 4.75 -35.98 14.12
N ASP A 306 4.65 -35.58 15.40
CA ASP A 306 5.15 -36.41 16.49
C ASP A 306 4.19 -37.57 16.75
N ALA A 307 4.52 -38.73 16.18
CA ALA A 307 3.73 -39.92 16.41
C ALA A 307 3.65 -40.29 17.91
N GLY A 308 4.62 -39.90 18.73
CA GLY A 308 4.66 -40.13 20.18
C GLY A 308 3.50 -39.44 20.90
N ALA A 309 3.18 -38.19 20.53
CA ALA A 309 2.06 -37.43 21.05
C ALA A 309 0.72 -38.17 20.93
N PHE A 310 0.52 -38.93 19.84
CA PHE A 310 -0.74 -39.66 19.57
C PHE A 310 -0.75 -41.11 20.07
N ALA A 311 0.32 -41.60 20.70
CA ALA A 311 0.43 -43.01 21.10
C ALA A 311 -0.63 -43.46 22.12
N ASN A 312 -1.10 -42.53 22.96
CA ASN A 312 -2.17 -42.76 23.96
C ASN A 312 -3.45 -41.98 23.67
N GLY A 313 -3.57 -41.41 22.47
CA GLY A 313 -4.65 -40.51 22.08
C GLY A 313 -4.45 -39.07 22.52
N GLN A 314 -4.66 -38.13 21.59
CA GLN A 314 -4.82 -36.70 21.89
C GLN A 314 -6.30 -36.37 21.92
N THR A 315 -6.74 -35.64 22.95
CA THR A 315 -8.16 -35.38 23.17
C THR A 315 -8.45 -33.89 23.07
N PHE A 316 -9.37 -33.54 22.18
CA PHE A 316 -10.07 -32.28 22.15
C PHE A 316 -11.36 -32.43 22.97
N GLU A 317 -11.48 -31.67 24.05
CA GLU A 317 -12.51 -31.84 25.08
C GLU A 317 -13.44 -30.63 25.10
N VAL A 318 -14.73 -30.84 24.79
CA VAL A 318 -15.72 -29.76 24.67
C VAL A 318 -16.78 -29.90 25.77
N ASP A 319 -16.94 -28.85 26.57
CA ASP A 319 -17.93 -28.74 27.66
C ASP A 319 -19.31 -28.41 27.11
N TYR A 320 -19.42 -27.39 26.27
CA TYR A 320 -20.66 -27.06 25.59
C TYR A 320 -20.41 -26.35 24.26
N VAL A 321 -21.43 -26.36 23.41
CA VAL A 321 -21.59 -25.43 22.29
C VAL A 321 -22.93 -24.71 22.45
N ARG A 322 -22.93 -23.39 22.38
CA ARG A 322 -24.13 -22.54 22.51
C ARG A 322 -24.20 -21.53 21.38
N VAL A 323 -25.42 -21.31 20.89
CA VAL A 323 -25.72 -20.31 19.87
C VAL A 323 -26.79 -19.37 20.41
N TYR A 324 -26.50 -18.07 20.33
CA TYR A 324 -27.38 -17.01 20.78
C TYR A 324 -27.78 -16.11 19.61
N GLN A 325 -29.00 -15.59 19.65
CA GLN A 325 -29.51 -14.61 18.71
C GLN A 325 -29.74 -13.27 19.41
N CYS A 326 -29.43 -12.17 18.72
CA CYS A 326 -29.67 -10.84 19.25
C CYS A 326 -31.16 -10.50 19.27
N GLN A 327 -31.73 -10.13 20.43
CA GLN A 327 -33.14 -9.76 20.54
C GLN A 327 -33.45 -8.35 19.99
N GLN A 328 -32.45 -7.46 19.95
CA GLN A 328 -32.64 -6.10 19.44
C GLN A 328 -32.90 -6.11 17.92
N ASN A 329 -32.10 -6.85 17.16
CA ASN A 329 -32.32 -7.06 15.73
C ASN A 329 -31.98 -8.49 15.30
N PRO A 330 -32.93 -9.43 15.35
CA PRO A 330 -32.71 -10.81 14.93
C PRO A 330 -32.39 -10.98 13.43
N GLN A 331 -32.69 -9.99 12.58
CA GLN A 331 -32.50 -10.08 11.13
C GLN A 331 -31.08 -9.71 10.71
N THR A 332 -30.45 -8.75 11.40
CA THR A 332 -29.10 -8.29 11.09
C THR A 332 -28.08 -8.66 12.18
N GLY A 333 -28.52 -9.13 13.35
CA GLY A 333 -27.66 -9.43 14.49
C GLY A 333 -27.15 -8.20 15.26
N LYS A 334 -27.49 -6.98 14.82
CA LYS A 334 -26.97 -5.71 15.38
C LYS A 334 -27.66 -5.31 16.69
N GLY A 335 -26.91 -4.68 17.58
CA GLY A 335 -27.39 -4.06 18.82
C GLY A 335 -27.17 -4.88 20.10
N CYS A 336 -26.53 -6.05 20.01
CA CYS A 336 -26.19 -6.89 21.16
C CYS A 336 -24.67 -7.08 21.34
N GLU A 337 -23.87 -6.41 20.51
CA GLU A 337 -22.43 -6.57 20.44
C GLU A 337 -21.70 -6.30 21.76
N THR A 338 -20.74 -7.18 22.07
CA THR A 338 -19.81 -6.98 23.18
C THR A 338 -18.53 -6.33 22.64
N ILE A 339 -18.35 -5.03 22.83
CA ILE A 339 -17.22 -4.27 22.30
C ILE A 339 -16.27 -3.77 23.40
N ARG A 340 -15.01 -3.48 23.04
CA ARG A 340 -14.01 -2.85 23.90
C ARG A 340 -13.32 -1.70 23.16
N ALA A 341 -12.61 -0.82 23.86
CA ALA A 341 -11.78 0.19 23.18
C ALA A 341 -10.77 -0.47 22.22
N GLY A 342 -10.54 0.16 21.06
CA GLY A 342 -9.65 -0.34 20.01
C GLY A 342 -10.24 -1.46 19.13
N TRP A 343 -11.51 -1.83 19.36
CA TRP A 343 -12.16 -2.91 18.60
C TRP A 343 -12.24 -2.64 17.08
N ASP A 344 -12.25 -1.38 16.69
CA ASP A 344 -12.38 -0.85 15.33
C ASP A 344 -11.11 -0.14 14.82
N SER A 345 -9.98 -0.35 15.48
CA SER A 345 -8.69 0.24 15.15
C SER A 345 -7.74 -0.77 14.51
N LEU A 346 -7.10 -0.41 13.40
CA LEU A 346 -6.10 -1.26 12.72
C LEU A 346 -4.87 -1.52 13.59
N ASP A 347 -4.52 -0.58 14.47
CA ASP A 347 -3.42 -0.74 15.44
C ASP A 347 -3.74 -1.72 16.60
N ASP A 348 -4.98 -2.21 16.67
CA ASP A 348 -5.42 -3.11 17.74
C ASP A 348 -6.26 -4.28 17.16
N ALA A 349 -7.60 -4.23 17.22
CA ALA A 349 -8.40 -5.41 16.93
C ALA A 349 -8.91 -5.49 15.48
N LEU A 350 -9.00 -4.38 14.75
CA LEU A 350 -9.49 -4.42 13.37
C LEU A 350 -8.46 -5.10 12.47
N VAL A 351 -8.90 -6.14 11.77
CA VAL A 351 -8.11 -6.85 10.76
C VAL A 351 -8.63 -6.42 9.41
N GLU A 352 -7.76 -5.83 8.59
CA GLU A 352 -8.09 -5.44 7.23
C GLU A 352 -8.32 -6.68 6.35
N GLY A 353 -9.32 -6.60 5.49
CA GLY A 353 -9.60 -7.65 4.54
C GLY A 353 -8.68 -7.59 3.32
N LYS A 354 -8.98 -8.43 2.34
CA LYS A 354 -8.18 -8.61 1.11
C LYS A 354 -9.02 -8.42 -0.14
N ALA A 355 -10.06 -7.58 -0.07
CA ALA A 355 -10.83 -7.22 -1.24
C ALA A 355 -9.93 -6.57 -2.30
N PRO A 356 -10.03 -7.01 -3.58
CA PRO A 356 -9.29 -6.36 -4.65
C PRO A 356 -9.81 -4.92 -4.83
N SER A 357 -8.91 -4.03 -5.25
CA SER A 357 -9.31 -2.71 -5.70
C SER A 357 -10.32 -2.85 -6.84
N PRO A 358 -11.42 -2.06 -6.83
CA PRO A 358 -12.34 -1.99 -7.96
C PRO A 358 -11.57 -1.64 -9.24
N PRO A 359 -11.93 -2.23 -10.39
CA PRO A 359 -11.30 -1.84 -11.66
C PRO A 359 -11.54 -0.35 -11.89
N PRO A 360 -10.51 0.41 -12.30
CA PRO A 360 -10.68 1.83 -12.58
C PRO A 360 -11.79 2.01 -13.62
N PRO A 361 -12.60 3.09 -13.54
CA PRO A 361 -13.62 3.38 -14.54
C PRO A 361 -13.03 3.33 -15.94
N ALA A 362 -13.80 2.80 -16.90
CA ALA A 362 -13.35 2.65 -18.28
C ALA A 362 -13.04 4.02 -18.90
N THR A 363 -11.75 4.38 -18.89
CA THR A 363 -11.03 5.43 -19.65
C THR A 363 -11.82 6.67 -20.10
N SER A 364 -11.45 7.85 -19.59
CA SER A 364 -10.96 8.96 -20.44
C SER A 364 -10.34 10.13 -19.66
N GLY A 365 -9.03 10.32 -19.80
CA GLY A 365 -8.33 11.59 -19.55
C GLY A 365 -7.05 11.46 -18.71
N ASP A 366 -5.88 11.47 -19.34
CA ASP A 366 -4.58 11.46 -18.63
C ASP A 366 -4.31 12.79 -17.90
N SER A 367 -4.98 13.88 -18.29
CA SER A 367 -4.88 15.23 -17.71
C SER A 367 -5.86 16.21 -18.39
N LEU A 368 -6.26 17.28 -17.68
CA LEU A 368 -7.00 18.44 -18.20
C LEU A 368 -6.25 19.73 -17.92
N GLN A 369 -5.87 20.44 -18.98
CA GLN A 369 -5.42 21.82 -18.91
C GLN A 369 -6.62 22.77 -19.10
N ILE A 370 -6.92 23.57 -18.08
CA ILE A 370 -8.02 24.56 -18.09
C ILE A 370 -7.50 25.92 -18.57
N PHE A 371 -6.30 26.31 -18.13
CA PHE A 371 -5.65 27.54 -18.56
C PHE A 371 -4.12 27.44 -18.40
N ASP A 372 -3.39 27.60 -19.50
CA ASP A 372 -1.91 27.67 -19.53
C ASP A 372 -1.51 28.73 -20.59
N GLY A 373 -1.70 30.00 -20.23
CA GLY A 373 -1.56 31.15 -21.13
C GLY A 373 -2.62 31.28 -22.24
N GLU A 374 -3.27 30.18 -22.64
CA GLU A 374 -4.44 30.12 -23.51
C GLU A 374 -5.64 29.53 -22.77
N LEU A 375 -6.82 30.15 -22.95
CA LEU A 375 -8.06 29.69 -22.32
C LEU A 375 -8.61 28.44 -23.01
N ASN A 376 -8.84 27.37 -22.25
CA ASN A 376 -9.56 26.21 -22.75
C ASN A 376 -11.00 26.62 -23.10
N LYS A 377 -11.34 26.52 -24.39
CA LYS A 377 -12.65 26.92 -24.95
C LYS A 377 -13.83 26.12 -24.37
N ASP A 378 -13.57 24.94 -23.81
CA ASP A 378 -14.55 24.04 -23.20
C ASP A 378 -14.71 24.32 -21.69
N TRP A 379 -13.79 25.12 -21.11
CA TRP A 379 -13.78 25.58 -19.72
C TRP A 379 -13.63 27.11 -19.62
N PRO A 380 -14.58 27.90 -20.14
CA PRO A 380 -14.50 29.36 -20.09
C PRO A 380 -14.45 29.91 -18.66
N ALA A 381 -13.70 31.00 -18.49
CA ALA A 381 -13.72 31.79 -17.26
C ALA A 381 -15.11 32.42 -17.04
N TRP A 382 -15.58 32.37 -15.81
CA TRP A 382 -16.97 32.66 -15.45
C TRP A 382 -17.07 33.44 -14.13
N ASP A 383 -18.01 34.36 -14.09
CA ASP A 383 -18.54 35.04 -12.91
C ASP A 383 -20.01 34.64 -12.80
N CYS A 384 -20.42 34.04 -11.67
CA CYS A 384 -21.81 33.57 -11.51
C CYS A 384 -22.85 34.67 -11.68
N CYS A 385 -22.58 35.82 -11.07
CA CYS A 385 -23.65 36.69 -10.58
C CYS A 385 -23.20 38.06 -10.06
N GLY A 386 -21.89 38.31 -9.91
CA GLY A 386 -21.32 39.61 -9.54
C GLY A 386 -21.37 40.64 -10.67
N GLY A 387 -21.57 40.17 -11.91
CA GLY A 387 -21.69 41.03 -13.09
C GLY A 387 -20.37 41.61 -13.59
N SER A 388 -19.23 41.09 -13.09
CA SER A 388 -17.93 41.32 -13.70
C SER A 388 -17.75 40.44 -14.93
N VAL A 389 -16.80 40.79 -15.79
CA VAL A 389 -16.41 39.97 -16.94
C VAL A 389 -14.94 39.61 -16.73
N PRO A 390 -14.62 38.33 -16.51
CA PRO A 390 -13.24 37.88 -16.41
C PRO A 390 -12.44 38.31 -17.65
N ALA A 391 -11.23 38.81 -17.45
CA ALA A 391 -10.42 39.36 -18.53
C ALA A 391 -9.08 38.63 -18.65
N LEU A 392 -8.69 38.29 -19.87
CA LEU A 392 -7.31 37.90 -20.17
C LEU A 392 -6.41 39.14 -20.09
N VAL A 393 -5.38 39.07 -19.25
CA VAL A 393 -4.39 40.14 -19.03
C VAL A 393 -2.98 39.58 -19.16
N GLU A 394 -2.05 40.40 -19.64
CA GLU A 394 -0.62 40.08 -19.66
C GLU A 394 0.01 40.58 -18.35
N ASP A 395 0.63 39.69 -17.59
CA ASP A 395 1.41 39.97 -16.38
C ASP A 395 2.90 39.86 -16.70
N ASP A 396 3.69 40.82 -16.21
CA ASP A 396 5.12 40.94 -16.54
C ASP A 396 5.96 39.73 -16.08
N THR A 397 5.44 38.91 -15.16
CA THR A 397 6.17 37.78 -14.54
C THR A 397 5.65 36.41 -14.94
N ALA A 398 4.33 36.23 -14.96
CA ALA A 398 3.69 34.93 -15.24
C ALA A 398 3.11 34.81 -16.67
N GLY A 399 3.29 35.84 -17.52
CA GLY A 399 2.71 35.83 -18.86
C GLY A 399 1.21 36.09 -18.85
N MET A 400 0.46 35.36 -19.69
CA MET A 400 -0.99 35.56 -19.79
C MET A 400 -1.71 34.96 -18.58
N ALA A 401 -2.60 35.73 -17.95
CA ALA A 401 -3.41 35.30 -16.81
C ALA A 401 -4.87 35.72 -16.96
N VAL A 402 -5.77 35.07 -16.22
CA VAL A 402 -7.19 35.47 -16.12
C VAL A 402 -7.39 36.33 -14.87
N GLU A 403 -7.82 37.57 -15.07
CA GLU A 403 -8.14 38.51 -13.99
C GLU A 403 -9.62 38.44 -13.62
N PHE A 404 -9.89 38.25 -12.34
CA PHE A 404 -11.22 38.28 -11.72
C PHE A 404 -11.35 39.50 -10.81
N SER A 405 -12.56 40.06 -10.71
CA SER A 405 -12.85 41.22 -9.87
C SER A 405 -14.14 41.00 -9.10
N VAL A 406 -14.11 41.23 -7.79
CA VAL A 406 -15.29 41.11 -6.92
C VAL A 406 -15.81 42.51 -6.57
N GLY A 407 -17.00 42.82 -7.10
CA GLY A 407 -17.70 44.08 -6.84
C GLY A 407 -18.45 44.09 -5.51
N SER A 408 -19.43 44.99 -5.39
CA SER A 408 -20.31 45.08 -4.21
C SER A 408 -21.35 43.95 -4.13
N GLU A 409 -21.62 43.27 -5.25
CA GLU A 409 -22.48 42.10 -5.27
C GLU A 409 -21.62 40.84 -5.03
N PRO A 410 -21.99 39.97 -4.07
CA PRO A 410 -21.28 38.72 -3.84
C PRO A 410 -21.25 37.83 -5.10
N THR A 411 -20.11 37.20 -5.37
CA THR A 411 -19.94 36.30 -6.50
C THR A 411 -19.00 35.15 -6.18
N VAL A 412 -19.11 34.08 -6.96
CA VAL A 412 -18.09 33.04 -7.12
C VAL A 412 -17.55 33.12 -8.54
N ASN A 413 -16.23 33.06 -8.68
CA ASN A 413 -15.55 33.15 -9.96
C ASN A 413 -14.70 31.90 -10.20
N GLY A 414 -14.43 31.58 -11.46
CA GLY A 414 -13.52 30.50 -11.84
C GLY A 414 -13.78 30.04 -13.26
N PHE A 415 -13.78 28.73 -13.47
CA PHE A 415 -13.90 28.08 -14.78
C PHE A 415 -14.98 27.00 -14.72
N ILE A 416 -15.82 26.90 -15.75
CA ILE A 416 -16.94 25.93 -15.78
C ILE A 416 -17.06 25.27 -17.15
N SER A 417 -17.57 24.04 -17.21
CA SER A 417 -17.78 23.28 -18.46
C SER A 417 -19.25 22.90 -18.73
N ARG A 418 -20.20 23.69 -18.23
CA ARG A 418 -21.66 23.46 -18.40
C ARG A 418 -22.22 24.15 -19.65
N ASP A 419 -23.01 23.43 -20.47
CA ASP A 419 -23.67 23.96 -21.68
C ASP A 419 -25.02 24.65 -21.35
N PRO A 420 -25.35 25.84 -21.92
CA PRO A 420 -24.66 26.55 -22.99
C PRO A 420 -24.01 27.84 -22.50
N MET A 421 -22.87 27.70 -21.83
CA MET A 421 -21.90 28.79 -21.67
C MET A 421 -20.71 28.66 -22.63
N ALA A 422 -20.86 27.92 -23.73
CA ALA A 422 -19.89 27.92 -24.81
C ALA A 422 -19.61 29.38 -25.21
N SER A 423 -18.36 29.81 -25.04
CA SER A 423 -17.91 31.10 -25.55
C SER A 423 -18.23 31.20 -27.04
N ASP A 424 -18.37 32.42 -27.58
CA ASP A 424 -18.57 32.68 -29.01
C ASP A 424 -17.46 32.05 -29.92
N ALA A 425 -16.46 31.38 -29.34
CA ALA A 425 -15.32 30.73 -29.95
C ALA A 425 -15.51 29.23 -30.34
N GLY A 426 -16.67 28.62 -30.08
CA GLY A 426 -17.01 27.29 -30.64
C GLY A 426 -16.45 26.07 -29.89
N GLY A 427 -16.45 26.11 -28.55
CA GLY A 427 -16.22 24.94 -27.69
C GLY A 427 -17.40 23.94 -27.64
N SER A 428 -17.18 22.77 -27.07
CA SER A 428 -18.17 21.74 -26.71
C SER A 428 -17.99 21.35 -25.23
N PRO A 429 -18.44 22.21 -24.29
CA PRO A 429 -18.26 21.99 -22.86
C PRO A 429 -18.83 20.65 -22.40
N SER A 430 -18.05 19.91 -21.61
CA SER A 430 -18.49 18.69 -20.93
C SER A 430 -17.78 18.55 -19.58
N PRO A 431 -18.39 17.86 -18.60
CA PRO A 431 -17.68 17.43 -17.40
C PRO A 431 -16.41 16.66 -17.74
N PHE A 432 -15.39 16.80 -16.90
CA PHE A 432 -14.13 16.09 -16.97
C PHE A 432 -14.14 14.89 -16.03
N ASP A 433 -13.69 13.75 -16.54
CA ASP A 433 -13.51 12.52 -15.79
C ASP A 433 -12.05 12.42 -15.34
N ALA A 434 -11.80 12.65 -14.05
CA ALA A 434 -10.48 12.56 -13.45
C ALA A 434 -10.23 11.21 -12.77
N SER A 435 -11.06 10.18 -13.03
CA SER A 435 -11.01 8.90 -12.30
C SER A 435 -9.69 8.14 -12.51
N SER A 436 -9.07 8.26 -13.69
CA SER A 436 -7.74 7.71 -13.98
C SER A 436 -6.61 8.37 -13.19
N LEU A 437 -6.88 9.51 -12.55
CA LEU A 437 -5.91 10.31 -11.81
C LEU A 437 -6.15 10.24 -10.30
N ILE A 438 -6.99 9.33 -9.79
CA ILE A 438 -7.36 9.33 -8.37
C ILE A 438 -6.16 9.15 -7.43
N GLU A 439 -5.20 8.29 -7.78
CA GLU A 439 -4.07 7.93 -6.92
C GLU A 439 -2.97 9.00 -6.91
N SER A 440 -2.71 9.63 -8.05
CA SER A 440 -1.56 10.54 -8.23
C SER A 440 -1.94 11.95 -8.68
N GLY A 441 -3.19 12.19 -9.05
CA GLY A 441 -3.62 13.46 -9.63
C GLY A 441 -3.95 14.55 -8.62
N VAL A 442 -3.83 15.78 -9.09
CA VAL A 442 -4.07 17.01 -8.33
C VAL A 442 -4.89 18.01 -9.13
N VAL A 443 -5.59 18.88 -8.43
CA VAL A 443 -6.02 20.18 -8.94
C VAL A 443 -4.96 21.21 -8.56
N ARG A 444 -4.41 21.91 -9.55
CA ARG A 444 -3.36 22.92 -9.36
C ARG A 444 -3.72 24.23 -10.07
N PHE A 445 -3.34 25.34 -9.46
CA PHE A 445 -3.35 26.67 -10.08
C PHE A 445 -2.40 27.63 -9.37
N ASP A 446 -1.98 28.67 -10.07
CA ASP A 446 -1.23 29.79 -9.51
C ASP A 446 -2.16 31.01 -9.35
N LEU A 447 -2.05 31.70 -8.22
CA LEU A 447 -2.88 32.84 -7.85
C LEU A 447 -2.01 34.04 -7.42
N LYS A 448 -2.39 35.24 -7.87
CA LYS A 448 -1.85 36.52 -7.38
C LYS A 448 -2.97 37.48 -7.04
N VAL A 449 -2.99 38.00 -5.81
CA VAL A 449 -3.95 39.02 -5.38
C VAL A 449 -3.39 40.41 -5.71
N THR A 450 -4.00 41.14 -6.63
CA THR A 450 -3.56 42.50 -7.00
C THR A 450 -4.23 43.58 -6.14
N ALA A 451 -5.43 43.30 -5.65
CA ALA A 451 -6.10 44.10 -4.64
C ALA A 451 -6.79 43.18 -3.62
N ALA A 452 -6.45 43.34 -2.34
CA ALA A 452 -7.10 42.58 -1.27
C ALA A 452 -8.57 42.98 -1.11
N PRO A 453 -9.45 42.06 -0.64
CA PRO A 453 -10.81 42.40 -0.26
C PRO A 453 -10.84 43.53 0.78
N ALA A 454 -11.90 44.34 0.78
CA ALA A 454 -12.12 45.37 1.78
C ALA A 454 -12.22 44.80 3.20
N ASN A 455 -12.65 43.53 3.33
CA ASN A 455 -12.53 42.76 4.55
C ASN A 455 -11.20 41.98 4.57
N SER A 456 -10.26 42.41 5.41
CA SER A 456 -8.97 41.75 5.57
C SER A 456 -9.04 40.36 6.22
N GLU A 457 -10.18 39.97 6.78
CA GLU A 457 -10.42 38.64 7.36
C GLU A 457 -11.17 37.70 6.40
N ALA A 458 -11.37 38.10 5.14
CA ALA A 458 -12.00 37.25 4.15
C ALA A 458 -11.15 35.98 3.89
N SER A 459 -11.71 34.81 4.19
CA SER A 459 -11.13 33.53 3.79
C SER A 459 -11.14 33.39 2.27
N TRP A 460 -10.09 32.79 1.71
CA TRP A 460 -10.05 32.44 0.30
C TRP A 460 -10.40 30.97 0.12
N MET A 461 -11.26 30.68 -0.84
CA MET A 461 -11.86 29.36 -1.02
C MET A 461 -11.53 28.81 -2.41
N LEU A 462 -11.25 27.51 -2.44
CA LEU A 462 -11.40 26.67 -3.63
C LEU A 462 -12.73 25.94 -3.49
N LYS A 463 -13.58 26.03 -4.51
CA LYS A 463 -14.77 25.20 -4.63
C LYS A 463 -14.73 24.45 -5.94
N ILE A 464 -14.86 23.12 -5.86
CA ILE A 464 -14.94 22.26 -7.03
C ILE A 464 -16.33 21.64 -7.04
N GLU A 465 -16.99 21.68 -8.20
CA GLU A 465 -18.31 21.09 -8.38
C GLU A 465 -18.26 19.98 -9.44
N SER A 466 -19.11 18.97 -9.26
CA SER A 466 -19.30 17.88 -10.20
C SER A 466 -20.77 17.48 -10.31
N ALA A 467 -21.09 16.64 -11.29
CA ALA A 467 -22.45 16.19 -11.58
C ALA A 467 -23.46 17.36 -11.73
N ASN A 468 -23.09 18.39 -12.49
CA ASN A 468 -23.83 19.64 -12.69
C ASN A 468 -24.11 20.42 -11.39
N GLY A 469 -23.23 20.30 -10.40
CA GLY A 469 -23.31 21.01 -9.12
C GLY A 469 -24.11 20.28 -8.05
N GLU A 470 -24.51 19.02 -8.30
CA GLU A 470 -25.13 18.16 -7.29
C GLU A 470 -24.12 17.73 -6.21
N LYS A 471 -22.84 17.63 -6.58
CA LYS A 471 -21.72 17.34 -5.69
C LYS A 471 -20.78 18.54 -5.70
N ALA A 472 -20.29 18.92 -4.52
CA ALA A 472 -19.31 19.98 -4.40
C ALA A 472 -18.47 19.80 -3.14
N VAL A 473 -17.19 20.15 -3.26
CA VAL A 473 -16.26 20.29 -2.14
C VAL A 473 -15.80 21.74 -2.09
N GLU A 474 -15.77 22.31 -0.90
CA GLU A 474 -15.34 23.69 -0.66
C GLU A 474 -14.30 23.69 0.46
N LEU A 475 -13.08 24.12 0.15
CA LEU A 475 -11.91 24.10 1.04
C LEU A 475 -11.29 25.49 1.11
N ALA A 476 -10.70 25.84 2.25
CA ALA A 476 -9.89 27.05 2.34
C ALA A 476 -8.59 26.87 1.55
N LEU A 477 -8.07 27.94 0.94
CA LEU A 477 -6.80 27.86 0.20
C LEU A 477 -5.60 27.49 1.09
N SER A 478 -5.68 27.73 2.40
CA SER A 478 -4.69 27.27 3.38
C SER A 478 -4.68 25.76 3.61
N GLU A 479 -5.64 25.02 3.05
CA GLU A 479 -5.69 23.55 3.09
C GLU A 479 -5.01 22.92 1.86
N SER A 480 -4.41 23.73 0.98
CA SER A 480 -3.56 23.22 -0.11
C SER A 480 -2.29 22.57 0.46
N VAL A 481 -1.59 21.78 -0.37
CA VAL A 481 -0.29 21.16 -0.01
C VAL A 481 0.71 22.20 0.51
N GLU A 482 0.71 23.39 -0.08
CA GLU A 482 1.60 24.49 0.29
C GLU A 482 1.22 25.14 1.64
N GLY A 483 -0.03 25.01 2.08
CA GLY A 483 -0.49 25.50 3.39
C GLY A 483 -0.45 27.03 3.55
N VAL A 484 -0.38 27.79 2.46
CA VAL A 484 -0.21 29.25 2.46
C VAL A 484 -1.52 30.00 2.28
N LEU A 485 -1.55 31.28 2.68
CA LEU A 485 -2.66 32.19 2.36
C LEU A 485 -2.27 33.10 1.18
N PRO A 486 -3.24 33.54 0.35
CA PRO A 486 -2.97 34.46 -0.74
C PRO A 486 -2.39 35.79 -0.26
N ALA A 487 -1.26 36.19 -0.84
CA ALA A 487 -0.51 37.40 -0.56
C ALA A 487 -0.71 38.44 -1.68
N VAL A 488 -0.69 39.70 -1.27
CA VAL A 488 -0.87 40.82 -2.21
C VAL A 488 0.41 41.02 -3.03
N GLU A 489 0.25 41.10 -4.35
CA GLU A 489 1.31 41.29 -5.36
C GLU A 489 2.36 40.15 -5.43
N GLN A 490 2.02 38.95 -4.94
CA GLN A 490 2.88 37.75 -5.04
C GLN A 490 2.14 36.62 -5.73
N TRP A 491 2.81 35.91 -6.63
CA TRP A 491 2.31 34.66 -7.21
C TRP A 491 2.56 33.52 -6.22
N GLN A 492 1.55 32.69 -6.00
CA GLN A 492 1.61 31.51 -5.14
C GLN A 492 0.88 30.37 -5.82
N THR A 493 1.46 29.17 -5.73
CA THR A 493 0.86 27.92 -6.20
C THR A 493 -0.03 27.32 -5.13
N PHE A 494 -1.14 26.72 -5.57
CA PHE A 494 -2.06 25.99 -4.72
C PHE A 494 -2.37 24.64 -5.34
N THR A 495 -2.08 23.56 -4.61
CA THR A 495 -2.23 22.17 -5.05
C THR A 495 -3.15 21.40 -4.11
N PHE A 496 -4.12 20.66 -4.67
CA PHE A 496 -5.09 19.84 -3.92
C PHE A 496 -5.16 18.42 -4.51
N PRO A 497 -4.81 17.37 -3.74
CA PRO A 497 -4.91 15.98 -4.21
C PRO A 497 -6.34 15.58 -4.60
N LEU A 498 -6.51 14.90 -5.73
CA LEU A 498 -7.81 14.38 -6.17
C LEU A 498 -8.38 13.35 -5.19
N GLN A 499 -7.51 12.53 -4.58
CA GLN A 499 -7.90 11.60 -3.53
C GLN A 499 -8.59 12.32 -2.36
N MET A 500 -7.98 13.39 -1.85
CA MET A 500 -8.56 14.17 -0.76
C MET A 500 -9.94 14.74 -1.15
N LEU A 501 -10.08 15.24 -2.38
CA LEU A 501 -11.36 15.78 -2.88
C LEU A 501 -12.43 14.68 -2.98
N ALA A 502 -12.06 13.48 -3.44
CA ALA A 502 -12.95 12.33 -3.51
C ALA A 502 -13.38 11.85 -2.10
N GLU A 503 -12.46 11.81 -1.13
CA GLU A 503 -12.75 11.49 0.28
C GLU A 503 -13.71 12.48 0.94
N GLN A 504 -13.64 13.76 0.54
CA GLN A 504 -14.58 14.82 0.95
C GLN A 504 -15.93 14.75 0.21
N GLY A 505 -16.11 13.79 -0.69
CA GLY A 505 -17.39 13.48 -1.34
C GLY A 505 -17.59 14.13 -2.71
N LEU A 506 -16.54 14.67 -3.34
CA LEU A 506 -16.58 15.08 -4.75
C LEU A 506 -16.70 13.86 -5.66
N ASP A 507 -17.58 13.91 -6.65
CA ASP A 507 -17.57 12.92 -7.75
C ASP A 507 -16.51 13.35 -8.79
N ILE A 508 -15.32 12.76 -8.72
CA ILE A 508 -14.21 13.12 -9.62
C ILE A 508 -14.40 12.63 -11.07
N SER A 509 -15.39 11.77 -11.33
CA SER A 509 -15.69 11.30 -12.70
C SER A 509 -16.45 12.31 -13.55
N SER A 510 -16.90 13.42 -12.94
CA SER A 510 -17.79 14.38 -13.59
C SER A 510 -17.54 15.83 -13.15
N ILE A 511 -16.28 16.20 -12.94
CA ILE A 511 -15.88 17.56 -12.52
C ILE A 511 -16.26 18.57 -13.60
N ASP A 512 -17.01 19.61 -13.24
CA ASP A 512 -17.53 20.57 -14.22
C ASP A 512 -17.45 22.05 -13.80
N ALA A 513 -16.91 22.31 -12.60
CA ALA A 513 -16.54 23.66 -12.17
C ALA A 513 -15.32 23.64 -11.25
N LEU A 514 -14.42 24.61 -11.45
CA LEU A 514 -13.30 24.93 -10.58
C LEU A 514 -13.39 26.43 -10.26
N LEU A 515 -13.73 26.77 -9.01
CA LEU A 515 -14.04 28.11 -8.57
C LEU A 515 -13.05 28.59 -7.50
N ILE A 516 -12.46 29.76 -7.71
CA ILE A 516 -11.46 30.36 -6.82
C ILE A 516 -11.96 31.76 -6.46
N PHE A 517 -12.29 31.99 -5.20
CA PHE A 517 -12.92 33.24 -4.77
C PHE A 517 -12.74 33.52 -3.26
N PRO A 518 -12.77 34.79 -2.82
CA PRO A 518 -12.95 35.11 -1.41
C PRO A 518 -14.33 34.69 -0.93
N ALA A 519 -14.45 34.15 0.28
CA ALA A 519 -15.66 33.58 0.85
C ALA A 519 -16.90 34.48 0.63
N TRP A 520 -18.02 33.84 0.35
CA TRP A 520 -19.24 34.50 -0.11
C TRP A 520 -19.62 35.73 0.73
N GLY A 521 -19.72 36.88 0.06
CA GLY A 521 -20.12 38.15 0.68
C GLY A 521 -19.01 38.88 1.45
N SER A 522 -17.78 38.37 1.48
CA SER A 522 -16.63 39.02 2.12
C SER A 522 -15.61 39.61 1.12
N GLY A 523 -15.75 39.29 -0.17
CA GLY A 523 -14.77 39.61 -1.21
C GLY A 523 -14.82 41.01 -1.81
N GLU A 524 -15.73 41.91 -1.41
CA GLU A 524 -15.90 43.22 -2.06
C GLU A 524 -14.56 43.97 -2.19
N GLY A 525 -14.22 44.39 -3.41
CA GLY A 525 -12.99 45.12 -3.71
C GLY A 525 -11.79 44.25 -4.07
N ALA A 526 -11.92 42.92 -3.98
CA ALA A 526 -10.84 42.00 -4.38
C ALA A 526 -10.62 42.01 -5.89
N VAL A 527 -9.36 42.08 -6.31
CA VAL A 527 -8.92 41.83 -7.70
C VAL A 527 -7.77 40.85 -7.64
N TYR A 528 -7.83 39.79 -8.45
CA TYR A 528 -6.85 38.72 -8.44
C TYR A 528 -6.72 38.10 -9.82
N ARG A 529 -5.56 37.47 -10.05
CA ARG A 529 -5.19 36.82 -11.30
C ARG A 529 -4.91 35.36 -11.04
N VAL A 530 -5.31 34.51 -11.98
CA VAL A 530 -5.08 33.07 -11.93
C VAL A 530 -4.39 32.62 -13.24
N THR A 531 -3.37 31.77 -13.14
CA THR A 531 -2.73 31.08 -14.26
C THR A 531 -2.52 29.60 -13.93
N ASP A 532 -2.07 28.82 -14.91
CA ASP A 532 -1.60 27.43 -14.78
C ASP A 532 -2.64 26.51 -14.11
N VAL A 533 -3.89 26.68 -14.53
CA VAL A 533 -5.05 25.99 -13.96
C VAL A 533 -5.20 24.64 -14.63
N ALA A 534 -5.07 23.56 -13.86
CA ALA A 534 -5.06 22.20 -14.39
C ALA A 534 -5.62 21.16 -13.41
N ILE A 535 -6.10 20.04 -13.95
CA ILE A 535 -6.36 18.78 -13.25
C ILE A 535 -5.45 17.73 -13.89
N VAL A 536 -4.34 17.41 -13.25
CA VAL A 536 -3.23 16.67 -13.86
C VAL A 536 -2.68 15.67 -12.86
N THR A 537 -2.00 14.63 -13.33
CA THR A 537 -0.91 14.06 -12.51
C THR A 537 0.14 15.15 -12.41
N PRO A 538 0.48 15.66 -11.21
CA PRO A 538 1.55 16.61 -11.11
C PRO A 538 2.78 15.94 -11.69
N ASP A 539 3.53 16.67 -12.53
CA ASP A 539 4.95 16.43 -12.62
C ASP A 539 5.47 16.65 -11.20
N THR A 540 5.45 15.61 -10.36
CA THR A 540 6.36 15.58 -9.22
C THR A 540 7.69 15.81 -9.90
N THR A 541 8.36 16.91 -9.57
CA THR A 541 9.77 16.98 -9.87
C THR A 541 10.34 15.75 -9.19
N THR A 542 10.62 14.71 -9.99
CA THR A 542 11.31 13.48 -9.60
C THR A 542 12.75 13.79 -9.25
N ALA A 543 13.09 15.08 -9.11
CA ALA A 543 14.39 15.67 -8.88
C ALA A 543 14.25 16.85 -7.90
N LEU A 544 15.03 16.84 -6.82
CA LEU A 544 15.36 17.99 -6.00
C LEU A 544 16.79 18.42 -6.34
N VAL A 545 16.97 19.68 -6.72
CA VAL A 545 18.29 20.32 -6.77
C VAL A 545 18.53 21.05 -5.46
N VAL A 546 19.51 20.59 -4.69
CA VAL A 546 19.92 21.18 -3.41
C VAL A 546 20.95 22.29 -3.64
N PHE A 547 21.87 22.08 -4.57
CA PHE A 547 22.91 23.04 -4.91
C PHE A 547 23.44 22.81 -6.33
N GLU A 548 23.48 23.86 -7.15
CA GLU A 548 24.27 23.94 -8.40
C GLU A 548 25.00 25.30 -8.35
N GLU A 549 24.72 26.23 -9.25
CA GLU A 549 25.37 27.56 -9.26
C GLU A 549 24.91 28.49 -8.12
N THR A 550 23.81 28.14 -7.46
CA THR A 550 23.22 28.87 -6.34
C THR A 550 22.65 27.91 -5.31
N GLU A 551 22.78 28.28 -4.04
CA GLU A 551 22.15 27.58 -2.92
C GLU A 551 20.61 27.58 -3.05
N ASN A 552 20.00 26.42 -2.83
CA ASN A 552 18.55 26.32 -2.67
C ASN A 552 18.15 26.94 -1.31
N PRO A 553 17.34 28.01 -1.27
CA PRO A 553 16.97 28.68 -0.02
C PRO A 553 16.15 27.82 0.96
N ALA A 554 15.55 26.72 0.48
CA ALA A 554 14.87 25.73 1.32
C ALA A 554 15.82 24.67 1.89
N TRP A 555 17.05 24.58 1.35
CA TRP A 555 18.10 23.65 1.78
C TRP A 555 19.42 24.41 2.02
N PRO A 556 19.47 25.39 2.94
CA PRO A 556 20.68 26.16 3.21
C PRO A 556 21.86 25.28 3.64
N MET A 557 23.07 25.72 3.28
CA MET A 557 24.31 25.15 3.79
C MET A 557 24.41 25.35 5.29
N TRP A 558 24.86 24.31 5.98
CA TRP A 558 24.78 24.21 7.42
C TRP A 558 26.01 23.55 8.04
N ASP A 559 26.33 24.02 9.25
CA ASP A 559 27.31 23.46 10.17
C ASP A 559 26.59 23.08 11.46
N CYS A 560 26.66 21.80 11.85
CA CYS A 560 25.98 21.32 13.08
C CYS A 560 26.39 22.07 14.33
N CYS A 561 27.69 22.37 14.47
CA CYS A 561 28.28 22.49 15.78
C CYS A 561 29.72 23.05 15.83
N GLY A 562 30.38 23.22 14.68
CA GLY A 562 31.73 23.78 14.57
C GLY A 562 31.75 25.31 14.68
N GLY A 563 30.64 25.97 14.35
CA GLY A 563 30.48 27.42 14.36
C GLY A 563 31.16 28.14 13.19
N SER A 564 31.54 27.42 12.13
CA SER A 564 31.89 28.02 10.85
C SER A 564 30.63 28.31 10.03
N LEU A 565 30.77 29.17 9.03
CA LEU A 565 29.71 29.48 8.07
C LEU A 565 30.22 29.02 6.71
N PRO A 566 29.59 27.99 6.10
CA PRO A 566 29.86 27.63 4.71
C PRO A 566 29.65 28.82 3.78
N THR A 567 30.38 28.87 2.66
CA THR A 567 30.29 29.97 1.69
C THR A 567 30.15 29.45 0.28
N VAL A 568 29.50 30.23 -0.59
CA VAL A 568 29.55 30.02 -2.04
C VAL A 568 30.83 30.67 -2.57
N GLU A 569 31.68 29.89 -3.22
CA GLU A 569 32.96 30.33 -3.80
C GLU A 569 33.00 30.04 -5.30
N LEU A 570 33.68 30.88 -6.08
CA LEU A 570 33.94 30.60 -7.49
C LEU A 570 35.18 29.69 -7.62
N ASP A 571 35.07 28.50 -8.24
CA ASP A 571 36.21 27.56 -8.42
C ASP A 571 36.99 27.83 -9.71
N ASP A 572 36.50 27.35 -10.86
CA ASP A 572 37.10 27.56 -12.18
C ASP A 572 36.01 27.71 -13.27
N ASP A 573 36.44 27.98 -14.51
CA ASP A 573 35.52 28.23 -15.64
C ASP A 573 34.62 27.01 -15.96
N ALA A 574 34.94 25.81 -15.45
CA ALA A 574 34.17 24.59 -15.72
C ALA A 574 33.14 24.27 -14.63
N HIS A 575 33.38 24.64 -13.37
CA HIS A 575 32.52 24.29 -12.21
C HIS A 575 31.83 25.50 -11.57
N GLY A 576 32.07 26.72 -12.05
CA GLY A 576 31.30 27.88 -11.61
C GLY A 576 31.35 28.13 -10.10
N ASN A 577 30.18 28.41 -9.52
CA ASN A 577 29.98 28.64 -8.10
C ASN A 577 29.78 27.31 -7.34
N VAL A 578 30.55 27.11 -6.27
CA VAL A 578 30.53 25.86 -5.48
C VAL A 578 30.36 26.13 -3.99
N ALA A 579 29.82 25.18 -3.24
CA ALA A 579 29.68 25.24 -1.79
C ALA A 579 31.01 24.86 -1.11
N GLU A 580 31.67 25.79 -0.42
CA GLU A 580 32.90 25.54 0.33
C GLU A 580 32.63 25.31 1.82
N PHE A 581 33.14 24.19 2.32
CA PHE A 581 33.05 23.78 3.72
C PHE A 581 34.45 23.71 4.35
N VAL A 582 34.58 24.27 5.56
CA VAL A 582 35.87 24.41 6.27
C VAL A 582 35.78 23.83 7.67
N ILE A 583 36.45 22.70 7.93
CA ILE A 583 36.49 22.07 9.25
C ILE A 583 37.69 22.59 10.05
N GLY A 584 37.39 23.34 11.11
CA GLY A 584 38.38 23.86 12.06
C GLY A 584 38.85 22.83 13.10
N ASP A 585 39.39 23.31 14.21
CA ASP A 585 39.86 22.44 15.32
C ASP A 585 38.69 21.80 16.11
N THR A 586 37.48 22.34 15.98
CA THR A 586 36.27 21.80 16.62
C THR A 586 35.63 20.77 15.70
N ALA A 587 35.38 19.57 16.20
CA ALA A 587 34.72 18.51 15.44
C ALA A 587 33.31 18.93 15.03
N THR A 588 32.97 18.69 13.77
CA THR A 588 31.68 19.05 13.17
C THR A 588 31.40 18.18 11.94
N VAL A 589 30.14 18.13 11.52
CA VAL A 589 29.63 17.64 10.23
C VAL A 589 28.92 18.80 9.53
N MET A 590 29.03 18.85 8.21
CA MET A 590 28.45 19.94 7.41
C MET A 590 27.75 19.37 6.17
N GLY A 591 26.87 20.19 5.61
CA GLY A 591 26.12 19.85 4.41
C GLY A 591 24.93 20.79 4.23
N PHE A 592 23.77 20.25 3.90
CA PHE A 592 22.55 20.97 3.57
C PHE A 592 21.39 20.46 4.41
N ILE A 593 20.47 21.34 4.82
CA ILE A 593 19.38 21.02 5.75
C ILE A 593 18.09 21.75 5.38
N SER A 594 16.94 21.07 5.45
CA SER A 594 15.62 21.66 5.17
C SER A 594 14.74 21.84 6.40
N ARG A 595 15.29 21.67 7.61
CA ARG A 595 14.54 21.86 8.87
C ARG A 595 14.30 23.34 9.16
N GLN A 596 13.10 23.65 9.66
CA GLN A 596 12.57 25.01 9.76
C GLN A 596 13.47 25.96 10.58
N GLU A 597 14.13 25.45 11.61
CA GLU A 597 14.98 26.24 12.50
C GLU A 597 16.29 26.74 11.85
N PHE A 598 16.67 26.18 10.69
CA PHE A 598 17.88 26.54 9.95
C PHE A 598 17.58 27.36 8.68
N ILE A 599 16.32 27.46 8.28
CA ILE A 599 15.89 28.27 7.15
C ILE A 599 15.78 29.75 7.57
N SER A 600 16.62 30.59 6.97
CA SER A 600 16.70 32.03 7.29
C SER A 600 16.12 32.95 6.21
N ALA A 601 15.74 32.39 5.05
CA ALA A 601 15.14 33.13 3.96
C ALA A 601 13.67 33.51 4.27
N GLU A 602 13.32 34.79 4.10
CA GLU A 602 11.94 35.25 4.32
C GLU A 602 10.97 34.61 3.31
N GLY A 603 9.89 34.01 3.81
CA GLY A 603 8.86 33.36 3.00
C GLY A 603 9.14 31.90 2.65
N MET A 604 10.24 31.31 3.14
CA MET A 604 10.57 29.90 2.95
C MET A 604 10.25 29.08 4.20
N SER A 605 9.66 27.89 4.01
CA SER A 605 9.35 26.92 5.06
C SER A 605 10.17 25.65 4.90
N ALA A 606 10.14 24.78 5.92
CA ALA A 606 10.71 23.45 5.82
C ALA A 606 10.20 22.72 4.57
N ALA A 607 11.11 22.03 3.90
CA ALA A 607 10.84 21.32 2.65
C ALA A 607 11.58 19.97 2.65
N PRO A 608 11.19 19.03 3.53
CA PRO A 608 11.65 17.65 3.41
C PRO A 608 11.23 17.12 2.04
N PHE A 609 12.08 16.28 1.45
CA PHE A 609 11.84 15.71 0.12
C PHE A 609 11.33 14.28 0.26
N ASP A 610 10.16 14.03 -0.33
CA ASP A 610 9.62 12.69 -0.49
C ASP A 610 10.18 12.07 -1.78
N ALA A 611 11.10 11.13 -1.62
CA ALA A 611 11.72 10.40 -2.72
C ALA A 611 11.04 9.04 -2.99
N SER A 612 9.88 8.76 -2.39
CA SER A 612 9.21 7.46 -2.50
C SER A 612 8.84 7.11 -3.94
N SER A 613 8.44 8.11 -4.73
CA SER A 613 8.05 7.92 -6.14
C SER A 613 9.21 7.59 -7.06
N ILE A 614 10.46 7.79 -6.62
CA ILE A 614 11.67 7.52 -7.40
C ILE A 614 12.53 6.43 -6.76
N LEU A 615 12.05 5.69 -5.75
CA LEU A 615 12.89 4.76 -4.99
C LEU A 615 13.62 3.73 -5.88
N SER A 616 12.95 3.18 -6.90
CA SER A 616 13.49 2.13 -7.76
C SER A 616 14.74 2.57 -8.54
N ASN A 617 14.78 3.82 -8.98
CA ASN A 617 15.83 4.37 -9.86
C ASN A 617 16.61 5.52 -9.25
N GLY A 618 16.09 6.10 -8.19
CA GLY A 618 16.51 7.38 -7.66
C GLY A 618 17.89 7.31 -7.06
N VAL A 619 18.61 8.41 -7.21
CA VAL A 619 19.96 8.59 -6.68
C VAL A 619 20.06 9.89 -5.91
N ILE A 620 21.00 9.92 -4.97
CA ILE A 620 21.58 11.15 -4.45
C ILE A 620 22.97 11.30 -5.09
N GLU A 621 23.16 12.38 -5.83
CA GLU A 621 24.40 12.69 -6.54
C GLU A 621 24.97 14.03 -6.09
N PHE A 622 26.29 14.09 -6.01
CA PHE A 622 27.03 15.34 -5.86
C PHE A 622 28.46 15.21 -6.37
N ASP A 623 29.03 16.33 -6.80
CA ASP A 623 30.45 16.47 -7.10
C ASP A 623 31.19 16.98 -5.88
N MET A 624 32.40 16.48 -5.64
CA MET A 624 33.23 16.91 -4.52
C MET A 624 34.70 17.09 -4.91
N LYS A 625 35.33 18.13 -4.36
CA LYS A 625 36.78 18.36 -4.44
C LYS A 625 37.38 18.65 -3.08
N VAL A 626 38.35 17.83 -2.66
CA VAL A 626 39.14 18.09 -1.45
C VAL A 626 40.24 19.10 -1.77
N VAL A 627 40.08 20.35 -1.32
CA VAL A 627 41.07 21.43 -1.50
C VAL A 627 42.25 21.24 -0.55
N SER A 628 41.95 20.89 0.70
CA SER A 628 42.93 20.58 1.75
C SER A 628 42.48 19.33 2.48
N ALA A 629 43.35 18.32 2.53
CA ALA A 629 43.08 17.09 3.30
C ALA A 629 43.00 17.39 4.81
N PRO A 630 42.25 16.56 5.57
CA PRO A 630 42.33 16.59 7.03
C PRO A 630 43.77 16.37 7.51
N GLN A 631 44.11 16.90 8.69
CA GLN A 631 45.43 16.67 9.31
C GLN A 631 45.71 15.18 9.53
N ASP A 632 44.68 14.38 9.76
CA ASP A 632 44.75 12.93 9.72
C ASP A 632 44.49 12.42 8.30
N ALA A 633 45.56 12.09 7.59
CA ALA A 633 45.48 11.56 6.22
C ALA A 633 44.84 10.16 6.11
N THR A 634 44.49 9.53 7.23
CA THR A 634 43.80 8.22 7.27
C THR A 634 42.30 8.34 7.53
N ALA A 635 41.78 9.56 7.69
CA ALA A 635 40.35 9.78 7.91
C ALA A 635 39.53 9.26 6.72
N ALA A 636 38.60 8.35 6.99
CA ALA A 636 37.60 7.92 6.01
C ALA A 636 36.57 9.04 5.81
N TRP A 637 36.07 9.19 4.60
CA TRP A 637 35.03 10.15 4.26
C TRP A 637 33.68 9.45 4.15
N PHE A 638 32.65 10.12 4.64
CA PHE A 638 31.28 9.62 4.71
C PHE A 638 30.33 10.56 4.00
N PHE A 639 29.33 9.97 3.38
CA PHE A 639 28.07 10.61 3.05
C PHE A 639 27.02 10.12 4.05
N LYS A 640 26.23 11.05 4.58
CA LYS A 640 25.13 10.74 5.49
C LYS A 640 23.88 11.51 5.09
N ALA A 641 22.76 10.81 5.01
CA ALA A 641 21.43 11.40 4.84
C ALA A 641 20.60 11.17 6.11
N GLU A 642 19.75 12.12 6.47
CA GLU A 642 18.74 11.98 7.54
C GLU A 642 17.35 12.28 7.01
N SER A 643 16.35 11.75 7.70
CA SER A 643 14.93 11.99 7.43
C SER A 643 14.13 12.04 8.72
N VAL A 644 12.92 12.63 8.63
CA VAL A 644 11.94 12.71 9.73
C VAL A 644 12.57 13.30 11.00
N ASP A 645 13.19 14.48 10.89
CA ASP A 645 13.83 15.18 12.01
C ASP A 645 14.88 14.33 12.75
N ALA A 646 15.65 13.53 11.99
CA ALA A 646 16.68 12.59 12.45
C ALA A 646 16.18 11.32 13.16
N GLU A 647 14.90 10.96 13.02
CA GLU A 647 14.39 9.66 13.46
C GLU A 647 14.96 8.50 12.61
N SER A 648 15.33 8.78 11.36
CA SER A 648 15.97 7.84 10.45
C SER A 648 17.25 8.45 9.83
N ALA A 649 18.24 7.61 9.53
CA ALA A 649 19.48 8.02 8.87
C ALA A 649 20.21 6.86 8.19
N ALA A 650 20.88 7.15 7.08
CA ALA A 650 21.87 6.27 6.46
C ALA A 650 23.24 6.94 6.41
N GLU A 651 24.29 6.21 6.78
CA GLU A 651 25.69 6.67 6.74
C GLU A 651 26.54 5.64 5.98
N LEU A 652 27.13 6.07 4.86
CA LEU A 652 27.95 5.24 3.98
C LEU A 652 29.31 5.91 3.75
N THR A 653 30.36 5.11 3.61
CA THR A 653 31.67 5.63 3.19
C THR A 653 31.64 6.01 1.71
N LEU A 654 32.40 7.03 1.29
CA LEU A 654 32.39 7.49 -0.11
C LEU A 654 32.83 6.43 -1.13
N ASP A 655 33.62 5.44 -0.71
CA ASP A 655 33.98 4.28 -1.55
C ASP A 655 32.82 3.28 -1.75
N LYS A 656 31.65 3.54 -1.17
CA LYS A 656 30.38 2.83 -1.43
C LYS A 656 29.51 3.50 -2.48
N SER A 657 29.91 4.64 -3.03
CA SER A 657 29.23 5.21 -4.19
C SER A 657 29.36 4.28 -5.41
N ILE A 658 28.56 4.51 -6.45
CA ILE A 658 28.64 3.79 -7.73
C ILE A 658 30.06 3.82 -8.31
N GLN A 659 30.76 4.95 -8.17
CA GLN A 659 32.13 5.13 -8.66
C GLN A 659 33.18 4.35 -7.84
N GLN A 660 32.87 4.00 -6.58
CA GLN A 660 33.76 3.24 -5.67
C GLN A 660 35.16 3.83 -5.51
N THR A 661 35.27 5.16 -5.47
CA THR A 661 36.56 5.86 -5.33
C THR A 661 36.65 6.63 -4.01
N ALA A 662 37.87 6.75 -3.47
CA ALA A 662 38.13 7.65 -2.33
C ALA A 662 38.45 9.07 -2.84
N PRO A 663 38.23 10.12 -2.02
CA PRO A 663 38.56 11.49 -2.42
C PRO A 663 40.06 11.72 -2.62
N GLU A 664 40.41 12.37 -3.73
CA GLU A 664 41.77 12.78 -4.07
C GLU A 664 41.92 14.30 -3.93
N VAL A 665 43.02 14.73 -3.29
CA VAL A 665 43.28 16.15 -3.06
C VAL A 665 43.49 16.87 -4.39
N GLY A 666 42.67 17.89 -4.64
CA GLY A 666 42.74 18.77 -5.80
C GLY A 666 42.10 18.21 -7.08
N GLN A 667 41.38 17.08 -7.01
CA GLN A 667 40.57 16.56 -8.11
C GLN A 667 39.08 16.70 -7.79
N TRP A 668 38.28 16.99 -8.81
CA TRP A 668 36.82 16.85 -8.74
C TRP A 668 36.45 15.39 -9.00
N GLN A 669 35.54 14.85 -8.20
CA GLN A 669 35.02 13.50 -8.31
C GLN A 669 33.51 13.51 -8.03
N THR A 670 32.76 12.76 -8.83
CA THR A 670 31.32 12.53 -8.66
C THR A 670 31.08 11.37 -7.72
N TYR A 671 30.10 11.52 -6.84
CA TYR A 671 29.64 10.49 -5.91
C TYR A 671 28.14 10.32 -6.04
N THR A 672 27.73 9.13 -6.49
CA THR A 672 26.33 8.75 -6.68
C THR A 672 25.98 7.62 -5.72
N PHE A 673 24.91 7.78 -4.94
CA PHE A 673 24.36 6.75 -4.04
C PHE A 673 22.93 6.43 -4.45
N THR A 674 22.59 5.15 -4.60
CA THR A 674 21.21 4.76 -4.91
C THR A 674 20.33 4.94 -3.68
N LEU A 675 19.06 5.32 -3.88
CA LEU A 675 18.09 5.39 -2.78
C LEU A 675 17.87 4.01 -2.15
N THR A 676 17.90 2.94 -2.95
CA THR A 676 17.81 1.55 -2.46
C THR A 676 18.93 1.20 -1.48
N ASP A 677 20.19 1.58 -1.77
CA ASP A 677 21.32 1.36 -0.84
C ASP A 677 21.15 2.16 0.46
N LEU A 678 20.58 3.37 0.38
CA LEU A 678 20.31 4.21 1.54
C LEU A 678 19.17 3.66 2.40
N VAL A 679 18.09 3.15 1.80
CA VAL A 679 17.01 2.44 2.50
C VAL A 679 17.55 1.18 3.19
N ALA A 680 18.37 0.39 2.49
CA ALA A 680 19.04 -0.78 3.06
C ALA A 680 19.97 -0.42 4.24
N ALA A 681 20.53 0.80 4.23
CA ALA A 681 21.32 1.35 5.32
C ALA A 681 20.49 2.00 6.45
N GLY A 682 19.15 2.03 6.34
CA GLY A 682 18.23 2.46 7.39
C GLY A 682 17.57 3.83 7.18
N LEU A 683 17.63 4.40 5.98
CA LEU A 683 16.96 5.67 5.65
C LEU A 683 15.49 5.45 5.25
N ASP A 684 14.59 6.20 5.86
CA ASP A 684 13.24 6.47 5.39
C ASP A 684 13.30 7.56 4.32
N ILE A 685 12.93 7.22 3.08
CA ILE A 685 13.03 8.11 1.92
C ILE A 685 11.81 9.03 1.75
N SER A 686 10.77 8.91 2.58
CA SER A 686 9.52 9.67 2.42
C SER A 686 9.61 11.12 2.90
N ALA A 687 10.68 11.47 3.62
CA ALA A 687 10.89 12.81 4.16
C ALA A 687 12.37 13.11 4.42
N VAL A 688 13.22 13.01 3.39
CA VAL A 688 14.66 13.33 3.48
C VAL A 688 14.84 14.81 3.78
N ASP A 689 15.58 15.15 4.83
CA ASP A 689 15.66 16.53 5.35
C ASP A 689 17.08 17.05 5.58
N VAL A 690 18.10 16.18 5.54
CA VAL A 690 19.51 16.57 5.69
C VAL A 690 20.41 15.73 4.78
N LEU A 691 21.34 16.37 4.08
CA LEU A 691 22.45 15.74 3.36
C LEU A 691 23.78 16.23 3.92
N MET A 692 24.69 15.32 4.28
CA MET A 692 25.99 15.65 4.88
C MET A 692 27.14 14.91 4.21
N VAL A 693 28.28 15.58 4.07
CA VAL A 693 29.53 14.97 3.62
C VAL A 693 30.62 15.37 4.61
N PHE A 694 31.33 14.41 5.19
CA PHE A 694 32.34 14.73 6.19
C PHE A 694 33.41 13.63 6.35
N PRO A 695 34.64 14.00 6.74
CA PRO A 695 35.62 13.05 7.23
C PRO A 695 35.20 12.52 8.61
N SER A 696 35.66 11.32 8.95
CA SER A 696 35.41 10.61 10.21
C SER A 696 35.35 11.56 11.42
N TRP A 697 34.33 11.40 12.26
CA TRP A 697 34.06 12.31 13.39
C TRP A 697 35.32 12.58 14.23
N GLY A 698 35.66 13.86 14.39
CA GLY A 698 36.82 14.31 15.16
C GLY A 698 38.17 14.19 14.44
N GLN A 699 38.21 13.69 13.20
CA GLN A 699 39.43 13.59 12.38
C GLN A 699 39.49 14.63 11.25
N GLY A 700 38.45 15.44 11.09
CA GLY A 700 38.33 16.42 9.99
C GLY A 700 39.15 17.70 10.12
N ALA A 701 39.88 17.91 11.23
CA ALA A 701 40.54 19.20 11.48
C ALA A 701 41.49 19.60 10.34
N GLY A 702 41.30 20.81 9.80
CA GLY A 702 42.08 21.36 8.69
C GLY A 702 41.59 20.94 7.28
N ALA A 703 40.50 20.18 7.18
CA ALA A 703 39.90 19.84 5.90
C ALA A 703 39.18 21.04 5.30
N ILE A 704 39.42 21.26 4.00
CA ILE A 704 38.67 22.21 3.17
C ILE A 704 38.21 21.44 1.95
N TYR A 705 36.92 21.43 1.67
CA TYR A 705 36.34 20.74 0.54
C TYR A 705 35.22 21.57 -0.07
N ARG A 706 35.00 21.34 -1.36
CA ARG A 706 33.99 22.00 -2.18
C ARG A 706 33.02 20.95 -2.69
N ILE A 707 31.74 21.30 -2.73
CA ILE A 707 30.67 20.45 -3.25
C ILE A 707 29.89 21.24 -4.31
N ASP A 708 29.49 20.57 -5.37
CA ASP A 708 28.68 21.11 -6.45
C ASP A 708 27.68 20.05 -6.94
N ASN A 709 26.69 20.45 -7.75
CA ASN A 709 25.71 19.58 -8.41
C ASN A 709 24.99 18.59 -7.46
N VAL A 710 24.54 19.07 -6.29
CA VAL A 710 23.87 18.25 -5.29
C VAL A 710 22.40 18.04 -5.68
N LYS A 711 22.04 16.80 -6.00
CA LYS A 711 20.71 16.42 -6.49
C LYS A 711 20.19 15.15 -5.82
N ILE A 712 18.88 15.07 -5.63
CA ILE A 712 18.15 13.81 -5.37
C ILE A 712 17.23 13.63 -6.57
N TYR A 713 17.43 12.62 -7.42
CA TYR A 713 16.64 12.52 -8.64
C TYR A 713 16.54 11.11 -9.22
N ASP A 714 15.54 10.85 -10.06
CA ASP A 714 15.54 9.69 -10.95
C ASP A 714 16.40 9.99 -12.20
N PRO A 715 17.57 9.35 -12.36
CA PRO A 715 18.43 9.55 -13.53
C PRO A 715 17.79 9.11 -14.84
N ASN A 716 16.77 8.24 -14.80
CA ASN A 716 16.03 7.77 -15.97
C ASN A 716 14.94 8.75 -16.41
N GLN A 717 14.59 9.72 -15.55
CA GLN A 717 13.57 10.74 -15.80
C GLN A 717 14.13 12.16 -15.79
N ALA A 718 15.46 12.30 -15.67
CA ALA A 718 16.12 13.58 -15.66
C ALA A 718 16.01 14.27 -17.04
N ASP A 719 15.85 15.59 -17.06
CA ASP A 719 15.79 16.38 -18.31
C ASP A 719 17.06 16.23 -19.18
N ASP A 720 18.16 15.81 -18.56
CA ASP A 720 19.45 15.51 -19.19
C ASP A 720 19.69 14.00 -19.42
N PHE A 721 18.70 13.13 -19.18
CA PHE A 721 18.81 11.71 -19.50
C PHE A 721 19.03 11.52 -21.01
N VAL A 722 20.21 11.02 -21.36
CA VAL A 722 20.58 10.74 -22.75
C VAL A 722 20.50 9.23 -23.00
N GLY A 723 19.30 8.73 -23.30
CA GLY A 723 19.13 7.29 -23.54
C GLY A 723 17.71 6.86 -23.91
N GLU A 724 17.50 5.56 -23.84
CA GLU A 724 16.24 4.87 -24.12
C GLU A 724 15.97 3.81 -23.04
N VAL A 725 14.96 4.04 -22.21
CA VAL A 725 14.44 3.02 -21.28
C VAL A 725 13.51 2.08 -22.04
N LEU A 726 13.79 0.78 -21.96
CA LEU A 726 13.01 -0.30 -22.59
C LEU A 726 12.11 -1.01 -21.57
N PHE A 727 12.50 -1.02 -20.30
CA PHE A 727 11.75 -1.57 -19.18
C PHE A 727 12.18 -0.89 -17.88
N ALA A 728 11.20 -0.48 -17.07
CA ALA A 728 11.36 -0.11 -15.67
C ALA A 728 10.18 -0.76 -14.92
N ASP A 729 9.08 -0.04 -14.68
CA ASP A 729 7.85 -0.64 -14.12
C ASP A 729 6.88 -1.20 -15.17
N ASP A 730 7.05 -0.79 -16.43
CA ASP A 730 6.29 -1.31 -17.57
C ASP A 730 7.19 -1.40 -18.80
N VAL A 731 6.77 -2.19 -19.77
CA VAL A 731 7.47 -2.31 -21.04
C VAL A 731 7.27 -1.05 -21.88
N LYS A 732 8.34 -0.55 -22.48
CA LYS A 732 8.27 0.60 -23.39
C LYS A 732 7.25 0.35 -24.50
N ALA A 733 6.50 1.38 -24.87
CA ALA A 733 5.58 1.31 -26.01
C ALA A 733 6.28 0.72 -27.25
N LYS A 734 5.61 -0.24 -27.92
CA LYS A 734 6.11 -1.03 -29.06
C LYS A 734 7.21 -2.03 -28.73
N TRP A 735 7.46 -2.28 -27.45
CA TRP A 735 8.25 -3.42 -26.99
C TRP A 735 7.34 -4.38 -26.23
N SER A 736 7.76 -5.62 -26.11
CA SER A 736 7.02 -6.67 -25.41
C SER A 736 7.97 -7.64 -24.74
N LEU A 737 7.55 -8.16 -23.57
CA LEU A 737 8.22 -9.29 -22.96
C LEU A 737 8.00 -10.53 -23.83
N TRP A 738 9.07 -11.28 -24.06
CA TRP A 738 9.08 -12.30 -25.09
C TRP A 738 9.81 -13.57 -24.65
N ASP A 739 9.19 -14.70 -24.96
CA ASP A 739 9.76 -16.05 -24.93
C ASP A 739 9.80 -16.55 -26.37
N CYS A 740 11.00 -16.85 -26.89
CA CYS A 740 11.12 -17.24 -28.29
C CYS A 740 10.46 -18.57 -28.62
N CYS A 741 10.54 -19.53 -27.70
CA CYS A 741 10.52 -20.94 -28.07
C CYS A 741 10.04 -21.89 -26.97
N GLY A 742 10.09 -21.48 -25.70
CA GLY A 742 9.76 -22.30 -24.53
C GLY A 742 8.26 -22.40 -24.28
N GLY A 743 7.46 -21.49 -24.86
CA GLY A 743 6.01 -21.46 -24.76
C GLY A 743 5.49 -20.99 -23.39
N SER A 744 6.36 -20.43 -22.55
CA SER A 744 5.94 -19.70 -21.36
C SER A 744 5.57 -18.26 -21.72
N THR A 745 4.86 -17.59 -20.83
CA THR A 745 4.49 -16.18 -20.99
C THR A 745 5.15 -15.43 -19.85
N PRO A 746 6.14 -14.56 -20.13
CA PRO A 746 6.68 -13.68 -19.12
C PRO A 746 5.59 -12.80 -18.51
N THR A 747 5.67 -12.51 -17.21
CA THR A 747 4.67 -11.74 -16.48
C THR A 747 5.28 -10.49 -15.85
N LEU A 748 4.45 -9.48 -15.60
CA LEU A 748 4.80 -8.40 -14.69
C LEU A 748 4.46 -8.86 -13.28
N GLU A 749 5.43 -8.84 -12.39
CA GLU A 749 5.27 -9.22 -10.98
C GLU A 749 5.70 -8.05 -10.11
N ASN A 750 4.98 -7.79 -9.03
CA ASN A 750 5.46 -6.87 -8.00
C ASN A 750 6.54 -7.60 -7.16
N ASP A 751 7.79 -7.14 -7.17
CA ASP A 751 8.89 -7.77 -6.42
C ASP A 751 8.77 -7.49 -4.92
N ASP A 752 8.82 -6.20 -4.56
CA ASP A 752 8.65 -5.65 -3.22
C ASP A 752 8.43 -4.13 -3.31
N MET A 753 8.26 -3.47 -2.15
CA MET A 753 8.06 -2.02 -2.09
C MET A 753 9.26 -1.20 -2.61
N THR A 754 10.42 -1.83 -2.82
CA THR A 754 11.65 -1.17 -3.28
C THR A 754 11.77 -1.18 -4.80
N GLN A 755 11.55 -2.33 -5.46
CA GLN A 755 11.72 -2.45 -6.91
C GLN A 755 10.43 -2.33 -7.72
N GLY A 756 9.25 -2.34 -7.09
CA GLY A 756 8.01 -2.15 -7.82
C GLY A 756 7.72 -3.29 -8.80
N MET A 757 7.31 -2.94 -10.03
CA MET A 757 6.88 -3.90 -11.04
C MET A 757 8.07 -4.37 -11.88
N VAL A 758 8.29 -5.68 -11.94
CA VAL A 758 9.44 -6.27 -12.66
C VAL A 758 9.00 -7.34 -13.66
N ALA A 759 9.82 -7.57 -14.69
CA ALA A 759 9.56 -8.60 -15.68
C ALA A 759 10.07 -9.96 -15.19
N GLU A 760 9.16 -10.89 -14.87
CA GLU A 760 9.52 -12.25 -14.46
C GLU A 760 9.53 -13.25 -15.63
N PHE A 761 10.61 -14.02 -15.70
CA PHE A 761 10.86 -15.03 -16.71
C PHE A 761 11.03 -16.41 -16.07
N LYS A 762 10.35 -17.42 -16.62
CA LYS A 762 10.34 -18.80 -16.10
C LYS A 762 10.78 -19.79 -17.17
N VAL A 763 11.96 -20.40 -16.99
CA VAL A 763 12.49 -21.38 -17.92
C VAL A 763 12.00 -22.79 -17.57
N GLY A 764 11.09 -23.31 -18.40
CA GLY A 764 10.56 -24.67 -18.30
C GLY A 764 11.51 -25.76 -18.81
N GLY A 765 10.95 -26.94 -19.11
CA GLY A 765 11.72 -28.09 -19.60
C GLY A 765 12.14 -27.99 -21.08
N GLU A 766 11.54 -27.08 -21.85
CA GLU A 766 11.93 -26.82 -23.24
C GLU A 766 12.98 -25.68 -23.29
N PRO A 767 14.10 -25.86 -24.01
CA PRO A 767 15.11 -24.80 -24.17
C PRO A 767 14.53 -23.53 -24.79
N THR A 768 14.88 -22.38 -24.22
CA THR A 768 14.41 -21.08 -24.71
C THR A 768 15.43 -19.96 -24.46
N VAL A 769 15.23 -18.82 -25.14
CA VAL A 769 15.82 -17.51 -24.83
C VAL A 769 14.69 -16.51 -24.62
N MET A 770 14.89 -15.57 -23.71
CA MET A 770 13.85 -14.65 -23.28
C MET A 770 14.41 -13.25 -23.06
N GLY A 771 13.53 -12.26 -23.16
CA GLY A 771 13.84 -10.86 -22.88
C GLY A 771 12.80 -9.94 -23.48
N LEU A 772 13.28 -8.86 -24.09
CA LEU A 772 12.46 -7.82 -24.70
C LEU A 772 12.60 -7.81 -26.21
N PHE A 773 11.46 -7.67 -26.88
CA PHE A 773 11.33 -7.70 -28.33
C PHE A 773 10.53 -6.49 -28.81
N ALA A 774 11.03 -5.78 -29.82
CA ALA A 774 10.32 -4.69 -30.49
C ALA A 774 9.28 -5.23 -31.48
N GLU A 775 8.13 -4.56 -31.63
CA GLU A 775 7.14 -4.91 -32.65
C GLU A 775 7.73 -4.94 -34.08
N ASP A 776 7.11 -5.74 -34.97
CA ASP A 776 7.54 -5.86 -36.37
C ASP A 776 7.78 -4.48 -37.04
N ASP A 777 8.89 -4.36 -37.79
CA ASP A 777 9.34 -3.14 -38.45
C ASP A 777 9.69 -1.96 -37.49
N HIS A 778 9.84 -2.21 -36.19
CA HIS A 778 10.34 -1.23 -35.21
C HIS A 778 11.78 -1.54 -34.80
N TYR A 779 12.64 -0.52 -34.86
CA TYR A 779 14.05 -0.63 -34.47
C TYR A 779 14.46 0.59 -33.65
N LEU A 780 15.32 0.37 -32.66
CA LEU A 780 15.94 1.39 -31.84
C LEU A 780 17.32 1.78 -32.41
N ASP A 781 17.51 3.08 -32.61
CA ASP A 781 18.78 3.64 -33.09
C ASP A 781 19.60 4.18 -31.91
N ALA A 782 20.56 3.38 -31.43
CA ALA A 782 21.48 3.75 -30.36
C ALA A 782 22.78 4.41 -30.89
N SER A 783 22.86 4.72 -32.19
CA SER A 783 24.03 5.38 -32.77
C SER A 783 24.37 6.74 -32.14
N PRO A 784 23.39 7.58 -31.71
CA PRO A 784 23.68 8.84 -31.03
C PRO A 784 24.49 8.66 -29.74
N TYR A 785 24.41 7.48 -29.13
CA TYR A 785 25.01 7.17 -27.83
C TYR A 785 26.32 6.41 -27.95
N LEU A 786 26.81 6.09 -29.14
CA LEU A 786 27.89 5.12 -29.35
C LEU A 786 29.18 5.39 -28.53
N GLU A 787 29.60 6.66 -28.43
CA GLU A 787 30.92 7.00 -27.88
C GLU A 787 31.02 6.73 -26.37
N ASN A 788 29.94 6.99 -25.62
CA ASN A 788 29.89 6.84 -24.15
C ASN A 788 28.73 5.96 -23.65
N GLY A 789 27.97 5.36 -24.56
CA GLY A 789 26.74 4.66 -24.22
C GLY A 789 26.95 3.20 -23.89
N SER A 790 25.97 2.63 -23.19
CA SER A 790 25.94 1.23 -22.79
C SER A 790 24.51 0.70 -22.77
N VAL A 791 24.39 -0.63 -22.88
CA VAL A 791 23.18 -1.34 -22.47
C VAL A 791 23.34 -1.70 -21.01
N GLN A 792 22.37 -1.33 -20.18
CA GLN A 792 22.31 -1.61 -18.76
C GLN A 792 21.00 -2.30 -18.41
N PHE A 793 21.03 -3.21 -17.45
CA PHE A 793 19.85 -3.83 -16.86
C PHE A 793 20.17 -4.40 -15.49
N ASP A 794 19.13 -4.53 -14.66
CA ASP A 794 19.18 -5.21 -13.38
C ASP A 794 18.59 -6.61 -13.51
N LEU A 795 19.21 -7.58 -12.83
CA LEU A 795 18.80 -8.98 -12.83
C LEU A 795 18.76 -9.52 -11.40
N LYS A 796 17.65 -10.16 -11.03
CA LYS A 796 17.54 -11.00 -9.83
C LYS A 796 17.21 -12.43 -10.19
N VAL A 797 18.08 -13.36 -9.80
CA VAL A 797 17.80 -14.79 -9.95
C VAL A 797 16.96 -15.24 -8.75
N VAL A 798 15.68 -15.46 -8.95
CA VAL A 798 14.75 -15.95 -7.90
C VAL A 798 15.04 -17.43 -7.62
N THR A 799 15.15 -18.24 -8.67
CA THR A 799 15.51 -19.66 -8.60
C THR A 799 16.60 -19.95 -9.61
N ALA A 800 17.70 -20.56 -9.17
CA ALA A 800 18.78 -20.96 -10.07
C ALA A 800 18.35 -22.09 -11.02
N PRO A 801 18.95 -22.19 -12.22
CA PRO A 801 18.78 -23.35 -13.08
C PRO A 801 19.15 -24.65 -12.35
N ASN A 802 18.50 -25.76 -12.72
CA ASN A 802 18.82 -27.10 -12.22
C ASN A 802 20.30 -27.46 -12.45
N ASP A 803 20.87 -27.01 -13.57
CA ASP A 803 22.32 -27.04 -13.78
C ASP A 803 22.97 -25.78 -13.19
N SER A 804 23.47 -25.88 -11.96
CA SER A 804 24.18 -24.80 -11.27
C SER A 804 25.45 -24.28 -11.99
N SER A 805 25.93 -24.97 -13.04
CA SER A 805 27.07 -24.54 -13.85
C SER A 805 26.68 -23.80 -15.13
N ALA A 806 25.37 -23.63 -15.38
CA ALA A 806 24.85 -22.94 -16.55
C ALA A 806 25.38 -21.49 -16.61
N PRO A 807 26.11 -21.09 -17.66
CA PRO A 807 26.54 -19.72 -17.81
C PRO A 807 25.35 -18.84 -18.18
N TRP A 808 25.23 -17.69 -17.53
CA TRP A 808 24.23 -16.68 -17.88
C TRP A 808 24.71 -15.83 -19.04
N LYS A 809 23.80 -15.57 -19.97
CA LYS A 809 24.07 -14.92 -21.25
C LYS A 809 23.31 -13.61 -21.35
N PHE A 810 23.97 -12.64 -21.94
CA PHE A 810 23.35 -11.46 -22.54
C PHE A 810 23.47 -11.59 -24.05
N LYS A 811 22.36 -11.46 -24.77
CA LYS A 811 22.33 -11.46 -26.23
C LYS A 811 21.55 -10.27 -26.73
N ILE A 812 22.09 -9.62 -27.75
CA ILE A 812 21.45 -8.50 -28.42
C ILE A 812 21.39 -8.77 -29.91
N GLU A 813 20.27 -8.44 -30.53
CA GLU A 813 20.03 -8.56 -31.97
C GLU A 813 19.64 -7.21 -32.58
N ALA A 814 19.96 -7.07 -33.87
CA ALA A 814 19.61 -5.92 -34.67
C ALA A 814 19.21 -6.35 -36.09
N LEU A 815 18.21 -5.65 -36.64
CA LEU A 815 17.67 -5.83 -37.99
C LEU A 815 17.21 -7.28 -38.26
N ASP A 816 16.27 -7.76 -37.44
CA ASP A 816 15.61 -9.07 -37.55
C ASP A 816 16.65 -10.22 -37.51
N ALA A 817 17.49 -10.20 -36.47
CA ALA A 817 18.60 -11.15 -36.27
C ALA A 817 19.70 -11.13 -37.35
N SER A 818 19.72 -10.15 -38.26
CA SER A 818 20.79 -10.02 -39.27
C SER A 818 22.15 -9.73 -38.64
N PHE A 819 22.13 -9.06 -37.48
CA PHE A 819 23.29 -8.79 -36.64
C PHE A 819 22.97 -9.26 -35.23
N ALA A 820 23.85 -10.04 -34.61
CA ALA A 820 23.63 -10.56 -33.28
C ALA A 820 24.97 -10.78 -32.56
N LEU A 821 24.99 -10.54 -31.26
CA LEU A 821 26.12 -10.82 -30.39
C LEU A 821 25.61 -11.45 -29.09
N GLU A 822 26.28 -12.51 -28.64
CA GLU A 822 26.02 -13.16 -27.36
C GLU A 822 27.29 -13.11 -26.50
N LEU A 823 27.16 -12.61 -25.28
CA LEU A 823 28.22 -12.44 -24.28
C LEU A 823 27.85 -13.18 -23.00
N ASN A 824 28.83 -13.47 -22.13
CA ASN A 824 28.51 -13.89 -20.77
C ASN A 824 28.18 -12.66 -19.91
N LEU A 825 27.34 -12.82 -18.89
CA LEU A 825 27.12 -11.73 -17.92
C LEU A 825 28.41 -11.31 -17.20
N THR A 826 29.38 -12.21 -17.05
CA THR A 826 30.71 -11.90 -16.49
C THR A 826 31.59 -11.07 -17.42
N ASP A 827 31.17 -10.84 -18.67
CA ASP A 827 31.87 -9.96 -19.62
C ASP A 827 31.39 -8.49 -19.52
N SER A 828 30.43 -8.20 -18.62
CA SER A 828 30.00 -6.85 -18.23
C SER A 828 31.11 -6.06 -17.52
N LEU A 829 30.92 -4.75 -17.34
CA LEU A 829 31.85 -3.91 -16.59
C LEU A 829 32.00 -4.35 -15.12
N GLU A 830 30.93 -4.85 -14.52
CA GLU A 830 30.88 -5.34 -13.14
C GLU A 830 31.62 -6.68 -13.00
N ALA A 831 31.79 -7.42 -14.11
CA ALA A 831 32.50 -8.70 -14.20
C ALA A 831 32.04 -9.75 -13.16
N ALA A 832 30.76 -9.70 -12.77
CA ALA A 832 30.16 -10.53 -11.72
C ALA A 832 29.27 -11.64 -12.31
N ALA A 833 29.14 -12.76 -11.59
CA ALA A 833 28.14 -13.78 -11.90
C ALA A 833 26.85 -13.51 -11.11
N PRO A 834 25.66 -13.91 -11.62
CA PRO A 834 24.41 -13.74 -10.89
C PRO A 834 24.36 -14.55 -9.59
N GLN A 835 23.74 -13.98 -8.57
CA GLN A 835 23.52 -14.57 -7.26
C GLN A 835 22.02 -14.71 -6.98
N VAL A 836 21.64 -15.84 -6.37
CA VAL A 836 20.24 -16.13 -6.07
C VAL A 836 19.74 -15.19 -4.97
N GLY A 837 18.60 -14.55 -5.23
CA GLY A 837 17.92 -13.64 -4.30
C GLY A 837 18.48 -12.23 -4.22
N GLN A 838 19.49 -11.88 -5.04
CA GLN A 838 20.09 -10.53 -5.06
C GLN A 838 19.86 -9.87 -6.42
N TRP A 839 19.50 -8.58 -6.39
CA TRP A 839 19.55 -7.71 -7.56
C TRP A 839 20.99 -7.36 -7.88
N GLN A 840 21.34 -7.44 -9.16
CA GLN A 840 22.66 -7.08 -9.66
C GLN A 840 22.53 -6.37 -11.01
N THR A 841 23.25 -5.27 -11.15
CA THR A 841 23.37 -4.50 -12.40
C THR A 841 24.41 -5.10 -13.32
N TYR A 842 24.14 -5.05 -14.62
CA TYR A 842 25.04 -5.48 -15.68
C TYR A 842 25.12 -4.43 -16.79
N THR A 843 26.34 -3.98 -17.07
CA THR A 843 26.61 -2.90 -18.03
C THR A 843 27.50 -3.38 -19.19
N PHE A 844 27.04 -3.15 -20.43
CA PHE A 844 27.76 -3.49 -21.66
C PHE A 844 27.94 -2.27 -22.57
N PRO A 845 29.17 -1.76 -22.77
CA PRO A 845 29.41 -0.59 -23.61
C PRO A 845 28.97 -0.80 -25.07
N LEU A 846 28.25 0.16 -25.66
CA LEU A 846 27.77 0.11 -27.05
C LEU A 846 28.93 -0.05 -28.04
N GLN A 847 30.08 0.56 -27.77
CA GLN A 847 31.28 0.39 -28.58
C GLN A 847 31.74 -1.07 -28.62
N THR A 848 31.63 -1.79 -27.49
CA THR A 848 31.99 -3.22 -27.41
C THR A 848 30.99 -4.07 -28.19
N LEU A 849 29.70 -3.72 -28.15
CA LEU A 849 28.66 -4.40 -28.93
C LEU A 849 28.82 -4.17 -30.43
N GLN A 850 29.13 -2.94 -30.85
CA GLN A 850 29.39 -2.60 -32.24
C GLN A 850 30.65 -3.31 -32.77
N ASP A 851 31.74 -3.33 -31.99
CA ASP A 851 32.97 -4.05 -32.34
C ASP A 851 32.76 -5.55 -32.42
N GLY A 852 31.82 -6.08 -31.62
CA GLY A 852 31.35 -7.46 -31.68
C GLY A 852 30.44 -7.79 -32.87
N GLY A 853 30.06 -6.79 -33.67
CA GLY A 853 29.32 -6.95 -34.92
C GLY A 853 27.83 -6.65 -34.85
N VAL A 854 27.33 -6.06 -33.77
CA VAL A 854 25.93 -5.59 -33.65
C VAL A 854 25.75 -4.30 -34.43
N ASN A 855 24.64 -4.17 -35.17
CA ASN A 855 24.27 -2.89 -35.75
C ASN A 855 23.47 -2.06 -34.73
N ILE A 856 24.16 -1.19 -33.99
CA ILE A 856 23.56 -0.33 -32.97
C ILE A 856 22.48 0.62 -33.49
N SER A 857 22.37 0.84 -34.82
CA SER A 857 21.36 1.71 -35.42
C SER A 857 20.00 1.06 -35.65
N GLY A 858 19.86 -0.22 -35.31
CA GLY A 858 18.63 -0.96 -35.57
C GLY A 858 18.41 -2.13 -34.62
N ILE A 859 18.57 -1.89 -33.32
CA ILE A 859 18.36 -2.88 -32.26
C ILE A 859 16.87 -3.18 -32.14
N ASP A 860 16.51 -4.46 -32.13
CA ASP A 860 15.12 -4.93 -32.04
C ASP A 860 14.91 -5.99 -30.94
N ILE A 861 15.98 -6.61 -30.42
CA ILE A 861 15.85 -7.62 -29.37
C ILE A 861 16.98 -7.52 -28.36
N ILE A 862 16.63 -7.55 -27.07
CA ILE A 862 17.57 -7.73 -25.94
C ILE A 862 17.12 -8.94 -25.13
N MET A 863 18.04 -9.88 -24.91
CA MET A 863 17.76 -11.14 -24.23
C MET A 863 18.75 -11.41 -23.11
N ILE A 864 18.23 -11.88 -21.98
CA ILE A 864 19.01 -12.31 -20.82
C ILE A 864 18.48 -13.68 -20.43
N TYR A 865 19.34 -14.69 -20.41
CA TYR A 865 18.92 -16.07 -20.15
C TYR A 865 20.09 -16.96 -19.68
N PRO A 866 19.82 -18.04 -18.93
CA PRO A 866 20.80 -19.11 -18.75
C PRO A 866 21.05 -19.82 -20.08
N ALA A 867 22.29 -20.21 -20.38
CA ALA A 867 22.68 -20.76 -21.68
C ALA A 867 21.72 -21.83 -22.22
N TRP A 868 21.53 -21.79 -23.55
CA TRP A 868 20.55 -22.61 -24.25
C TRP A 868 20.57 -24.09 -23.83
N GLY A 869 19.43 -24.58 -23.36
CA GLY A 869 19.24 -25.96 -22.92
C GLY A 869 19.83 -26.31 -21.55
N GLN A 870 20.33 -25.33 -20.80
CA GLN A 870 20.83 -25.49 -19.43
C GLN A 870 20.01 -24.69 -18.40
N GLY A 871 18.98 -23.97 -18.83
CA GLY A 871 18.19 -23.07 -18.00
C GLY A 871 17.01 -23.71 -17.25
N GLU A 872 16.71 -24.99 -17.44
CA GLU A 872 15.51 -25.63 -16.86
C GLU A 872 15.42 -25.38 -15.34
N GLY A 873 14.26 -24.89 -14.89
CA GLY A 873 14.00 -24.58 -13.48
C GLY A 873 14.39 -23.16 -13.06
N ALA A 874 15.04 -22.38 -13.92
CA ALA A 874 15.40 -21.01 -13.60
C ALA A 874 14.17 -20.09 -13.57
N VAL A 875 14.09 -19.27 -12.53
CA VAL A 875 13.16 -18.14 -12.44
C VAL A 875 13.98 -16.90 -12.15
N TYR A 876 13.81 -15.86 -12.95
CA TYR A 876 14.55 -14.61 -12.78
C TYR A 876 13.70 -13.42 -13.17
N ARG A 877 14.05 -12.27 -12.61
CA ARG A 877 13.39 -10.99 -12.79
C ARG A 877 14.36 -10.01 -13.44
N LEU A 878 13.87 -9.24 -14.40
CA LEU A 878 14.58 -8.12 -15.00
C LEU A 878 13.89 -6.81 -14.62
N ASP A 879 14.72 -5.80 -14.43
CA ASP A 879 14.30 -4.43 -14.21
C ASP A 879 15.31 -3.48 -14.89
N ASN A 880 14.95 -2.22 -15.06
CA ASN A 880 15.83 -1.16 -15.54
C ASN A 880 16.58 -1.48 -16.84
N VAL A 881 15.91 -2.12 -17.80
CA VAL A 881 16.51 -2.43 -19.10
C VAL A 881 16.56 -1.16 -19.92
N MET A 882 17.77 -0.65 -20.17
CA MET A 882 17.97 0.66 -20.80
C MET A 882 19.21 0.69 -21.69
N ILE A 883 19.19 1.61 -22.64
CA ILE A 883 20.37 2.03 -23.41
C ILE A 883 20.66 3.46 -23.02
N THR A 884 21.75 3.70 -22.30
CA THR A 884 22.05 5.02 -21.73
C THR A 884 23.42 5.51 -22.16
N ALA A 885 23.60 6.83 -22.24
CA ALA A 885 24.88 7.50 -22.40
C ALA A 885 25.21 8.30 -21.14
N GLN A 886 26.42 8.10 -20.61
CA GLN A 886 27.01 8.91 -19.55
C GLN A 886 27.83 10.07 -20.11
#